data_AF-A0A8C5P1W5-F1
#
_entry.id   AF-A0A8C5P1W5-F1
#
_cell.length_a   1.000
_cell.length_b   1.000
_cell.length_c   1.000
_cell.angle_alpha   90.00
_cell.angle_beta   90.00
_cell.angle_gamma   90.00
#
_symmetry.space_group_name_H-M   'P 1'
#
loop_
_entity.id
_entity.type
_entity.pdbx_description
1 polymer ?
#
loop_
_entity_poly.entity_id
_entity_poly.type
_entity_poly.pdbx_seq_one_letter_code
_entity_poly.pdbx_strand_id
1 'polypeptide(L)'
;SEAGLVSEHFSQAPQKLSSYIWFGSVRLFHFRVPPDTVLVRWLLHMSQGGPLCTDIEISVHFRYGAPPVINPLATNFPENTLGQGSFHIRALLSTMLLGNTSVNVSHPAAGDWFVAAHLPPSSQKIEVKGFVPTCAYIFQPDMLATRAMAISILEPDVPLRQTLLSHPSYLKIFIPEYTQELRLELQGCLSSVSPGCPVRLTVGAATLPRNFQKVLTCSSPTKSCYLLLPSPPWGRWLQVTVESLIGPHMSVAFTAEAALTACRPWSVIFQSLMQNNPNQSNDTSAGQLSQAPALRNLSRSDGEGNNLFCLLNYPVMREDMDVVSVRFQPPDGVLVLVYSYKPSVMRLRLDTGMDNGGTLTIVLRTNQTGVTNNTLVAACLNAASPFLGFNTSLNCTTAFFQGYPLSLNISSRMANLIIPYPETDNWYLSLQLVCPESPEDCEQAMVHVETTLYLVPCLNDCGPYGQCLLLRRYGYLYAGCSCKAGWRGWSCTDNSTAQTVAQQRAAALLLTLSNLMFLAPIAVSVHRALLVEASVYFYTMFFSTFYHACDQPGEAVLCILSYDTLQYCDFLGSGASTWVTILCMARLKTVLKQVLFVVGTLVIAMALQLDRRGIWNMMGPCLFAFIIMVSMWAYRCGHRRQCYPTSWQRWVFYLLPGISMASVGIAIYTSMMTSDNYYYTHSIWHILLAGSAAFLLPPREQQAEPWACSQQFPCQYQICKNDRDELYAVT
;
A
#
# COMPACT_ATOMS: atom_id res chain seq x y z
N SER A 1 -19.88 -13.36 -36.86
CA SER A 1 -19.96 -13.70 -35.42
C SER A 1 -19.55 -15.16 -35.29
N GLU A 2 -18.50 -15.44 -34.53
CA GLU A 2 -18.19 -16.82 -34.13
C GLU A 2 -19.40 -17.35 -33.34
N ALA A 3 -20.01 -18.43 -33.82
CA ALA A 3 -21.16 -19.02 -33.14
C ALA A 3 -20.74 -19.48 -31.74
N GLY A 4 -21.35 -18.93 -30.70
CA GLY A 4 -21.12 -19.36 -29.31
C GLY A 4 -20.14 -18.52 -28.48
N LEU A 5 -19.64 -17.37 -28.97
CA LEU A 5 -18.90 -16.40 -28.15
C LEU A 5 -19.76 -15.20 -27.75
N VAL A 6 -19.65 -14.77 -26.49
CA VAL A 6 -20.33 -13.58 -25.93
C VAL A 6 -19.29 -12.65 -25.33
N SER A 7 -19.40 -11.35 -25.63
CA SER A 7 -18.52 -10.32 -25.06
C SER A 7 -19.24 -9.52 -23.99
N GLU A 8 -18.58 -9.32 -22.85
CA GLU A 8 -19.02 -8.52 -21.72
C GLU A 8 -18.03 -7.37 -21.51
N HIS A 9 -18.53 -6.20 -21.11
CA HIS A 9 -17.73 -4.99 -20.89
C HIS A 9 -17.87 -4.51 -19.45
N PHE A 10 -16.74 -4.33 -18.78
CA PHE A 10 -16.65 -3.84 -17.41
C PHE A 10 -15.75 -2.60 -17.36
N SER A 11 -16.20 -1.56 -16.67
CA SER A 11 -15.47 -0.30 -16.54
C SER A 11 -15.41 0.15 -15.08
N GLN A 12 -14.33 0.83 -14.69
CA GLN A 12 -14.22 1.49 -13.38
C GLN A 12 -14.04 3.00 -13.54
N ALA A 13 -14.47 3.77 -12.55
CA ALA A 13 -14.47 5.22 -12.64
C ALA A 13 -13.04 5.78 -12.79
N PRO A 14 -12.85 6.85 -13.60
CA PRO A 14 -11.56 7.47 -13.84
C PRO A 14 -10.94 7.99 -12.53
N GLN A 15 -9.63 7.80 -12.37
CA GLN A 15 -8.90 8.22 -11.16
C GLN A 15 -7.73 9.13 -11.51
N LYS A 16 -7.55 10.20 -10.71
CA LYS A 16 -6.35 11.05 -10.79
C LYS A 16 -5.14 10.30 -10.23
N LEU A 17 -4.10 10.17 -11.05
CA LEU A 17 -2.83 9.56 -10.66
C LEU A 17 -2.00 10.50 -9.78
N SER A 18 -1.11 9.90 -8.99
CA SER A 18 -0.14 10.59 -8.14
C SER A 18 1.25 9.99 -8.34
N SER A 19 2.29 10.79 -8.11
CA SER A 19 3.68 10.32 -8.07
C SER A 19 3.86 9.23 -7.04
N TYR A 20 4.65 8.23 -7.39
CA TYR A 20 4.93 7.12 -6.50
C TYR A 20 5.83 7.56 -5.34
N ILE A 21 5.36 7.37 -4.11
CA ILE A 21 6.10 7.64 -2.87
C ILE A 21 6.11 6.38 -2.00
N TRP A 22 4.93 5.77 -1.85
CA TRP A 22 4.70 4.50 -1.17
C TRP A 22 3.49 3.82 -1.83
N PHE A 23 3.16 2.60 -1.41
CA PHE A 23 2.10 1.83 -2.07
C PHE A 23 0.72 2.53 -2.03
N GLY A 24 0.42 3.33 -1.00
CA GLY A 24 -0.82 4.11 -0.94
C GLY A 24 -0.94 5.24 -1.97
N SER A 25 0.15 5.65 -2.63
CA SER A 25 0.11 6.61 -3.74
C SER A 25 -0.44 6.01 -5.03
N VAL A 26 -0.51 4.67 -5.12
CA VAL A 26 -0.96 3.94 -6.30
C VAL A 26 -2.48 4.01 -6.44
N ARG A 27 -2.98 4.00 -7.67
CA ARG A 27 -4.40 3.77 -7.95
C ARG A 27 -4.61 2.31 -8.29
N LEU A 28 -5.28 1.58 -7.37
CA LEU A 28 -5.61 0.17 -7.51
C LEU A 28 -7.04 0.02 -8.00
N PHE A 29 -7.22 -0.83 -9.00
CA PHE A 29 -8.48 -1.22 -9.61
C PHE A 29 -8.64 -2.73 -9.51
N HIS A 30 -9.85 -3.20 -9.23
CA HIS A 30 -10.17 -4.61 -9.01
C HIS A 30 -11.25 -5.06 -9.99
N PHE A 31 -10.93 -6.05 -10.81
CA PHE A 31 -11.87 -6.64 -11.77
C PHE A 31 -12.05 -8.11 -11.47
N ARG A 32 -13.24 -8.63 -11.77
CA ARG A 32 -13.52 -10.07 -11.67
C ARG A 32 -13.75 -10.62 -13.07
N VAL A 33 -12.81 -11.45 -13.54
CA VAL A 33 -12.91 -12.15 -14.82
C VAL A 33 -13.93 -13.29 -14.68
N PRO A 34 -15.00 -13.32 -15.49
CA PRO A 34 -16.00 -14.39 -15.45
C PRO A 34 -15.39 -15.76 -15.75
N PRO A 35 -16.01 -16.85 -15.27
CA PRO A 35 -15.65 -18.19 -15.72
C PRO A 35 -15.87 -18.33 -17.23
N ASP A 36 -15.18 -19.32 -17.82
CA ASP A 36 -15.35 -19.67 -19.24
C ASP A 36 -14.93 -18.54 -20.22
N THR A 37 -14.10 -17.61 -19.74
CA THR A 37 -13.51 -16.52 -20.55
C THR A 37 -12.35 -17.06 -21.39
N VAL A 38 -12.36 -16.79 -22.70
CA VAL A 38 -11.33 -17.22 -23.66
C VAL A 38 -10.38 -16.09 -24.04
N LEU A 39 -10.80 -14.83 -23.90
CA LEU A 39 -9.98 -13.66 -24.17
C LEU A 39 -10.39 -12.51 -23.25
N VAL A 40 -9.41 -11.88 -22.59
CA VAL A 40 -9.58 -10.57 -21.95
C VAL A 40 -8.76 -9.54 -22.71
N ARG A 41 -9.40 -8.40 -23.00
CA ARG A 41 -8.75 -7.21 -23.55
C ARG A 41 -8.92 -6.05 -22.59
N TRP A 42 -7.81 -5.62 -22.01
CA TRP A 42 -7.73 -4.39 -21.21
C TRP A 42 -7.63 -3.20 -22.15
N LEU A 43 -8.53 -2.24 -22.03
CA LEU A 43 -8.46 -0.95 -22.71
C LEU A 43 -8.07 0.11 -21.68
N LEU A 44 -6.99 0.83 -21.93
CA LEU A 44 -6.41 1.74 -20.98
C LEU A 44 -6.57 3.16 -21.50
N HIS A 45 -7.54 3.87 -20.92
CA HIS A 45 -7.85 5.25 -21.25
C HIS A 45 -7.05 6.19 -20.35
N MET A 46 -6.32 7.10 -20.99
CA MET A 46 -5.45 8.05 -20.33
C MET A 46 -5.79 9.44 -20.83
N SER A 47 -5.99 10.38 -19.91
CA SER A 47 -6.28 11.76 -20.26
C SER A 47 -5.55 12.74 -19.35
N GLN A 48 -5.38 13.96 -19.85
CA GLN A 48 -4.65 15.02 -19.18
C GLN A 48 -5.58 16.23 -19.03
N GLY A 49 -5.70 16.73 -17.81
CA GLY A 49 -6.47 17.92 -17.47
C GLY A 49 -5.56 19.06 -17.04
N GLY A 50 -5.62 20.19 -17.76
CA GLY A 50 -4.91 21.42 -17.43
C GLY A 50 -4.27 22.11 -18.65
N PRO A 51 -4.10 23.44 -18.64
CA PRO A 51 -3.40 24.15 -19.72
C PRO A 51 -1.88 23.94 -19.59
N LEU A 52 -1.22 23.53 -20.67
CA LEU A 52 0.24 23.31 -20.82
C LEU A 52 0.84 22.26 -19.88
N CYS A 53 0.85 21.03 -20.35
CA CYS A 53 0.99 19.89 -19.48
C CYS A 53 1.98 18.92 -20.13
N THR A 54 3.09 18.62 -19.43
CA THR A 54 4.24 17.91 -20.02
C THR A 54 3.92 16.45 -20.30
N ASP A 55 4.56 15.90 -21.33
CA ASP A 55 4.46 14.47 -21.61
C ASP A 55 5.11 13.68 -20.47
N ILE A 56 4.41 12.64 -19.98
CA ILE A 56 4.88 11.83 -18.85
C ILE A 56 4.64 10.34 -19.11
N GLU A 57 5.59 9.51 -18.70
CA GLU A 57 5.47 8.06 -18.81
C GLU A 57 4.77 7.50 -17.55
N ILE A 58 3.62 6.86 -17.74
CA ILE A 58 2.89 6.21 -16.64
C ILE A 58 3.21 4.72 -16.60
N SER A 59 3.26 4.14 -15.41
CA SER A 59 3.45 2.70 -15.22
C SER A 59 2.14 2.04 -14.79
N VAL A 60 1.76 0.97 -15.49
CA VAL A 60 0.54 0.19 -15.21
C VAL A 60 0.92 -1.28 -15.01
N HIS A 61 0.50 -1.84 -13.88
CA HIS A 61 0.84 -3.18 -13.42
C HIS A 61 -0.40 -4.07 -13.35
N PHE A 62 -0.26 -5.34 -13.72
CA PHE A 62 -1.30 -6.35 -13.73
C PHE A 62 -0.87 -7.57 -12.92
N ARG A 63 -1.77 -8.10 -12.10
CA ARG A 63 -1.58 -9.35 -11.37
C ARG A 63 -2.91 -10.07 -11.12
N TYR A 64 -2.89 -11.40 -11.26
CA TYR A 64 -4.01 -12.28 -10.92
C TYR A 64 -4.04 -12.58 -9.41
N GLY A 65 -5.22 -12.71 -8.82
CA GLY A 65 -5.45 -13.22 -7.45
C GLY A 65 -5.14 -12.25 -6.30
N ALA A 66 -4.24 -11.28 -6.50
CA ALA A 66 -3.83 -10.30 -5.50
C ALA A 66 -3.29 -9.00 -6.11
N PRO A 67 -3.23 -7.90 -5.33
CA PRO A 67 -2.60 -6.64 -5.76
C PRO A 67 -1.14 -6.85 -6.18
N PRO A 68 -0.65 -6.11 -7.19
CA PRO A 68 0.73 -6.25 -7.64
C PRO A 68 1.72 -5.75 -6.59
N VAL A 69 2.76 -6.54 -6.32
CA VAL A 69 3.89 -6.13 -5.48
C VAL A 69 4.86 -5.36 -6.38
N ILE A 70 5.02 -4.06 -6.12
CA ILE A 70 5.80 -3.16 -6.97
C ILE A 70 6.92 -2.50 -6.19
N ASN A 71 8.05 -2.26 -6.86
CA ASN A 71 9.20 -1.56 -6.29
C ASN A 71 9.78 -0.50 -7.25
N PRO A 72 9.03 0.57 -7.60
CA PRO A 72 9.51 1.62 -8.50
C PRO A 72 10.72 2.41 -7.97
N LEU A 73 10.93 2.40 -6.65
CA LEU A 73 12.04 3.12 -5.99
C LEU A 73 13.31 2.27 -5.86
N ALA A 74 13.31 1.03 -6.36
CA ALA A 74 14.44 0.09 -6.25
C ALA A 74 14.95 -0.09 -4.82
N THR A 75 14.01 -0.16 -3.87
CA THR A 75 14.30 -0.32 -2.43
C THR A 75 14.52 -1.77 -2.05
N ASN A 76 15.22 -2.01 -0.94
CA ASN A 76 15.45 -3.36 -0.45
C ASN A 76 14.19 -3.94 0.22
N PHE A 77 13.82 -5.16 -0.17
CA PHE A 77 12.84 -5.96 0.57
C PHE A 77 13.52 -6.61 1.79
N PRO A 78 12.77 -6.93 2.86
CA PRO A 78 13.30 -7.70 3.97
C PRO A 78 13.84 -9.06 3.51
N GLU A 79 14.82 -9.59 4.24
CA GLU A 79 15.37 -10.92 3.96
C GLU A 79 14.26 -11.98 3.89
N ASN A 80 14.41 -12.94 2.98
CA ASN A 80 13.44 -14.00 2.72
C ASN A 80 12.04 -13.53 2.25
N THR A 81 11.93 -12.27 1.82
CA THR A 81 10.71 -11.76 1.17
C THR A 81 10.78 -12.01 -0.32
N LEU A 82 9.80 -12.75 -0.85
CA LEU A 82 9.71 -13.01 -2.27
C LEU A 82 8.74 -12.02 -2.92
N GLY A 83 9.29 -11.00 -3.56
CA GLY A 83 8.53 -10.15 -4.46
C GLY A 83 8.11 -10.95 -5.68
N GLN A 84 6.86 -11.41 -5.73
CA GLN A 84 6.30 -11.85 -7.01
C GLN A 84 6.26 -10.64 -7.94
N GLY A 85 7.00 -10.71 -9.05
CA GLY A 85 6.97 -9.67 -10.06
C GLY A 85 5.55 -9.45 -10.56
N SER A 86 5.24 -8.21 -10.96
CA SER A 86 4.01 -7.87 -11.69
C SER A 86 4.31 -7.77 -13.19
N PHE A 87 3.38 -8.19 -14.04
CA PHE A 87 3.44 -7.78 -15.45
C PHE A 87 3.18 -6.28 -15.51
N HIS A 88 4.03 -5.52 -16.20
CA HIS A 88 3.85 -4.08 -16.29
C HIS A 88 4.08 -3.59 -17.71
N ILE A 89 3.37 -2.50 -18.03
CA ILE A 89 3.59 -1.74 -19.25
C ILE A 89 3.91 -0.31 -18.84
N ARG A 90 4.66 0.37 -19.71
CA ARG A 90 4.85 1.81 -19.63
C ARG A 90 4.16 2.45 -20.81
N ALA A 91 3.42 3.52 -20.55
CA ALA A 91 2.68 4.24 -21.57
C ALA A 91 3.04 5.72 -21.51
N LEU A 92 3.50 6.27 -22.63
CA LEU A 92 3.77 7.69 -22.77
C LEU A 92 2.45 8.43 -22.97
N LEU A 93 2.13 9.34 -22.07
CA LEU A 93 0.99 10.23 -22.19
C LEU A 93 1.45 11.52 -22.85
N SER A 94 1.05 11.73 -24.11
CA SER A 94 1.37 12.93 -24.89
C SER A 94 0.12 13.65 -25.37
N THR A 95 0.16 14.98 -25.38
CA THR A 95 -0.94 15.84 -25.89
C THR A 95 -1.31 15.55 -27.35
N MET A 96 -0.41 14.94 -28.13
CA MET A 96 -0.60 14.63 -29.56
C MET A 96 -1.14 13.22 -29.84
N LEU A 97 -1.16 12.34 -28.83
CA LEU A 97 -1.62 10.96 -28.95
C LEU A 97 -2.57 10.64 -27.78
N LEU A 98 -3.88 10.61 -28.03
CA LEU A 98 -4.80 9.84 -27.19
C LEU A 98 -4.44 8.35 -27.36
N GLY A 99 -3.44 7.91 -26.61
CA GLY A 99 -2.92 6.55 -26.67
C GLY A 99 -3.90 5.59 -26.00
N ASN A 100 -4.89 5.09 -26.73
CA ASN A 100 -5.65 3.91 -26.32
C ASN A 100 -4.70 2.70 -26.38
N THR A 101 -4.00 2.44 -25.28
CA THR A 101 -3.17 1.24 -25.15
C THR A 101 -4.06 0.06 -24.76
N SER A 102 -3.81 -1.12 -25.35
CA SER A 102 -4.57 -2.32 -25.01
C SER A 102 -3.67 -3.52 -24.72
N VAL A 103 -4.01 -4.29 -23.69
CA VAL A 103 -3.31 -5.53 -23.32
C VAL A 103 -4.27 -6.70 -23.48
N ASN A 104 -3.86 -7.71 -24.26
CA ASN A 104 -4.67 -8.90 -24.51
C ASN A 104 -4.12 -10.09 -23.73
N VAL A 105 -5.00 -10.86 -23.10
CA VAL A 105 -4.68 -12.10 -22.38
C VAL A 105 -5.59 -13.21 -22.90
N SER A 106 -5.03 -14.21 -23.57
CA SER A 106 -5.76 -15.39 -24.06
C SER A 106 -5.86 -16.46 -22.97
N HIS A 107 -7.04 -17.10 -22.90
CA HIS A 107 -7.42 -18.08 -21.89
C HIS A 107 -7.05 -17.64 -20.46
N PRO A 108 -7.54 -16.48 -19.99
CA PRO A 108 -7.19 -15.91 -18.69
C PRO A 108 -7.78 -16.73 -17.54
N ALA A 109 -7.08 -16.76 -16.40
CA ALA A 109 -7.63 -17.35 -15.19
C ALA A 109 -8.88 -16.58 -14.73
N ALA A 110 -9.95 -17.32 -14.39
CA ALA A 110 -11.16 -16.73 -13.83
C ALA A 110 -10.95 -16.29 -12.37
N GLY A 111 -11.67 -15.25 -11.94
CA GLY A 111 -11.58 -14.70 -10.59
C GLY A 111 -11.01 -13.29 -10.56
N ASP A 112 -10.37 -12.93 -9.46
CA ASP A 112 -9.98 -11.54 -9.19
C ASP A 112 -8.66 -11.15 -9.91
N TRP A 113 -8.68 -9.99 -10.56
CA TRP A 113 -7.55 -9.38 -11.25
C TRP A 113 -7.36 -7.95 -10.76
N PHE A 114 -6.11 -7.56 -10.56
CA PHE A 114 -5.75 -6.25 -10.03
C PHE A 114 -4.92 -5.47 -11.05
N VAL A 115 -5.32 -4.21 -11.26
CA VAL A 115 -4.60 -3.24 -12.08
C VAL A 115 -4.15 -2.09 -11.20
N ALA A 116 -2.87 -1.77 -11.23
CA ALA A 116 -2.29 -0.69 -10.44
C ALA A 116 -1.59 0.32 -11.34
N ALA A 117 -1.92 1.61 -11.20
CA ALA A 117 -1.33 2.68 -11.99
C ALA A 117 -0.75 3.80 -11.11
N HIS A 118 0.41 4.33 -11.52
CA HIS A 118 1.04 5.45 -10.84
C HIS A 118 1.89 6.31 -11.80
N LEU A 119 2.17 7.55 -11.38
CA LEU A 119 3.15 8.43 -12.02
C LEU A 119 4.56 8.10 -11.52
N PRO A 120 5.61 8.51 -12.23
CA PRO A 120 6.98 8.35 -11.77
C PRO A 120 7.21 9.08 -10.42
N PRO A 121 8.26 8.71 -9.67
CA PRO A 121 8.62 9.40 -8.44
C PRO A 121 8.77 10.91 -8.69
N SER A 122 8.25 11.74 -7.77
CA SER A 122 8.27 13.19 -7.92
C SER A 122 9.70 13.74 -7.88
N SER A 123 9.99 14.77 -8.67
CA SER A 123 11.17 15.61 -8.42
C SER A 123 11.06 16.21 -7.02
N GLN A 124 12.15 16.22 -6.25
CA GLN A 124 12.21 16.61 -4.82
C GLN A 124 11.89 18.10 -4.53
N LYS A 125 11.28 18.82 -5.47
CA LYS A 125 10.93 20.23 -5.33
C LYS A 125 9.57 20.34 -4.63
N ILE A 126 9.55 21.01 -3.48
CA ILE A 126 8.28 21.39 -2.84
C ILE A 126 7.71 22.55 -3.64
N GLU A 127 6.72 22.27 -4.49
CA GLU A 127 6.07 23.31 -5.28
C GLU A 127 4.89 23.89 -4.50
N VAL A 128 4.88 25.21 -4.33
CA VAL A 128 3.78 25.93 -3.69
C VAL A 128 2.57 25.92 -4.64
N LYS A 129 1.46 25.33 -4.18
CA LYS A 129 0.23 25.18 -4.95
C LYS A 129 -0.33 26.56 -5.34
N GLY A 130 -0.34 26.86 -6.65
CA GLY A 130 -0.91 28.10 -7.21
C GLY A 130 0.00 28.93 -8.14
N PHE A 131 1.29 28.60 -8.26
CA PHE A 131 2.21 29.26 -9.22
C PHE A 131 2.49 28.45 -10.50
N VAL A 132 2.18 27.16 -10.51
CA VAL A 132 2.36 26.23 -11.65
C VAL A 132 1.00 25.61 -11.99
N PRO A 133 0.60 25.51 -13.28
CA PRO A 133 -0.62 24.78 -13.64
C PRO A 133 -0.50 23.33 -13.17
N THR A 134 -1.37 22.93 -12.25
CA THR A 134 -1.37 21.56 -11.73
C THR A 134 -1.94 20.62 -12.78
N CYS A 135 -1.06 19.97 -13.54
CA CYS A 135 -1.42 18.87 -14.41
C CYS A 135 -2.16 17.78 -13.65
N ALA A 136 -3.36 17.45 -14.12
CA ALA A 136 -4.13 16.31 -13.63
C ALA A 136 -4.05 15.18 -14.65
N TYR A 137 -3.26 14.16 -14.36
CA TYR A 137 -3.22 12.93 -15.15
C TYR A 137 -4.30 11.98 -14.64
N ILE A 138 -5.21 11.58 -15.52
CA ILE A 138 -6.36 10.74 -15.20
C ILE A 138 -6.21 9.42 -15.94
N PHE A 139 -6.47 8.33 -15.23
CA PHE A 139 -6.40 6.96 -15.75
C PHE A 139 -7.71 6.22 -15.49
N GLN A 140 -8.18 5.53 -16.53
CA GLN A 140 -9.37 4.70 -16.50
C GLN A 140 -9.11 3.39 -17.24
N PRO A 141 -9.09 2.25 -16.52
CA PRO A 141 -9.03 0.94 -17.15
C PRO A 141 -10.44 0.38 -17.41
N ASP A 142 -10.61 -0.21 -18.58
CA ASP A 142 -11.79 -0.98 -18.98
C ASP A 142 -11.37 -2.42 -19.33
N MET A 143 -12.25 -3.39 -19.05
CA MET A 143 -12.04 -4.81 -19.31
C MET A 143 -13.13 -5.33 -20.26
N LEU A 144 -12.72 -5.81 -21.42
CA LEU A 144 -13.57 -6.56 -22.34
C LEU A 144 -13.27 -8.05 -22.18
N ALA A 145 -14.26 -8.83 -21.73
CA ALA A 145 -14.13 -10.27 -21.56
C ALA A 145 -14.99 -11.00 -22.61
N THR A 146 -14.36 -11.85 -23.42
CA THR A 146 -15.06 -12.72 -24.38
C THR A 146 -15.12 -14.14 -23.82
N ARG A 147 -16.33 -14.66 -23.67
CA ARG A 147 -16.65 -15.96 -23.06
C ARG A 147 -17.14 -16.95 -24.09
N ALA A 148 -16.80 -18.21 -23.91
CA ALA A 148 -17.35 -19.31 -24.68
C ALA A 148 -18.60 -19.88 -24.00
N MET A 149 -19.72 -19.89 -24.73
CA MET A 149 -21.00 -20.45 -24.27
C MET A 149 -21.13 -21.94 -24.63
N ALA A 150 -20.51 -22.36 -25.74
CA ALA A 150 -20.49 -23.74 -26.20
C ALA A 150 -19.25 -24.46 -25.65
N ILE A 151 -19.31 -24.88 -24.38
CA ILE A 151 -18.23 -25.63 -23.71
C ILE A 151 -18.69 -27.05 -23.43
N SER A 152 -17.88 -28.02 -23.84
CA SER A 152 -18.12 -29.44 -23.55
C SER A 152 -17.43 -29.84 -22.24
N ILE A 153 -18.10 -30.66 -21.43
CA ILE A 153 -17.54 -31.17 -20.16
C ILE A 153 -16.90 -32.53 -20.43
N LEU A 154 -15.63 -32.68 -20.03
CA LEU A 154 -14.93 -33.96 -20.01
C LEU A 154 -15.21 -34.65 -18.67
N GLU A 155 -16.02 -35.71 -18.72
CA GLU A 155 -16.23 -36.60 -17.59
C GLU A 155 -15.03 -37.56 -17.45
N PRO A 156 -14.53 -37.82 -16.22
CA PRO A 156 -13.42 -38.75 -16.02
C PRO A 156 -13.72 -40.14 -16.57
N ASP A 157 -12.77 -40.73 -17.29
CA ASP A 157 -12.82 -42.08 -17.87
C ASP A 157 -13.98 -42.29 -18.88
N VAL A 158 -14.58 -41.21 -19.39
CA VAL A 158 -15.64 -41.25 -20.41
C VAL A 158 -15.13 -40.62 -21.71
N PRO A 159 -15.02 -41.39 -22.82
CA PRO A 159 -14.54 -40.87 -24.09
C PRO A 159 -15.58 -39.94 -24.74
N LEU A 160 -15.17 -38.72 -25.06
CA LEU A 160 -16.00 -37.70 -25.71
C LEU A 160 -15.56 -37.44 -27.15
N ARG A 161 -16.45 -37.67 -28.12
CA ARG A 161 -16.17 -37.40 -29.54
C ARG A 161 -16.30 -35.91 -29.85
N GLN A 162 -15.33 -35.37 -30.57
CA GLN A 162 -15.26 -33.98 -31.00
C GLN A 162 -14.88 -33.89 -32.48
N THR A 163 -15.32 -32.84 -33.16
CA THR A 163 -14.97 -32.57 -34.56
C THR A 163 -14.64 -31.09 -34.71
N LEU A 164 -13.38 -30.80 -35.06
CA LEU A 164 -12.89 -29.45 -35.33
C LEU A 164 -13.10 -29.13 -36.81
N LEU A 165 -13.57 -27.93 -37.11
CA LEU A 165 -13.77 -27.43 -38.48
C LEU A 165 -12.97 -26.15 -38.71
N SER A 166 -13.40 -25.06 -38.09
CA SER A 166 -12.81 -23.71 -38.31
C SER A 166 -12.54 -22.98 -37.00
N HIS A 167 -13.20 -23.39 -35.92
CA HIS A 167 -13.08 -22.79 -34.59
C HIS A 167 -12.49 -23.80 -33.61
N PRO A 168 -11.76 -23.33 -32.58
CA PRO A 168 -11.31 -24.18 -31.48
C PRO A 168 -12.50 -24.87 -30.78
N SER A 169 -12.26 -26.07 -30.28
CA SER A 169 -13.18 -26.72 -29.34
C SER A 169 -12.76 -26.36 -27.92
N TYR A 170 -13.71 -25.84 -27.15
CA TYR A 170 -13.52 -25.48 -25.75
C TYR A 170 -14.10 -26.58 -24.85
N LEU A 171 -13.23 -27.18 -24.06
CA LEU A 171 -13.53 -28.26 -23.13
C LEU A 171 -13.16 -27.84 -21.72
N LYS A 172 -13.80 -28.45 -20.71
CA LYS A 172 -13.37 -28.30 -19.32
C LYS A 172 -13.51 -29.60 -18.54
N ILE A 173 -12.61 -29.79 -17.58
CA ILE A 173 -12.63 -30.90 -16.64
C ILE A 173 -12.56 -30.37 -15.21
N PHE A 174 -13.36 -30.94 -14.31
CA PHE A 174 -13.26 -30.65 -12.89
C PHE A 174 -12.23 -31.57 -12.25
N ILE A 175 -11.33 -31.01 -11.43
CA ILE A 175 -10.32 -31.76 -10.69
C ILE A 175 -10.76 -31.89 -9.23
N PRO A 176 -11.18 -33.10 -8.78
CA PRO A 176 -11.51 -33.33 -7.39
C PRO A 176 -10.32 -33.13 -6.46
N GLU A 177 -10.59 -32.81 -5.19
CA GLU A 177 -9.56 -32.85 -4.15
C GLU A 177 -8.92 -34.25 -4.08
N TYR A 178 -7.66 -34.30 -3.68
CA TYR A 178 -6.90 -35.54 -3.58
C TYR A 178 -6.60 -36.24 -4.92
N THR A 179 -6.54 -35.49 -6.01
CA THR A 179 -6.05 -35.98 -7.32
C THR A 179 -4.52 -35.90 -7.35
N GLN A 180 -3.85 -37.03 -7.63
CA GLN A 180 -2.39 -37.10 -7.77
C GLN A 180 -1.91 -36.76 -9.17
N GLU A 181 -2.60 -37.24 -10.20
CA GLU A 181 -2.20 -37.08 -11.60
C GLU A 181 -3.45 -36.98 -12.49
N LEU A 182 -3.38 -36.11 -13.49
CA LEU A 182 -4.34 -36.02 -14.59
C LEU A 182 -3.67 -36.49 -15.88
N ARG A 183 -4.26 -37.47 -16.55
CA ARG A 183 -3.88 -37.92 -17.90
C ARG A 183 -4.95 -37.48 -18.89
N LEU A 184 -4.60 -36.58 -19.81
CA LEU A 184 -5.46 -36.19 -20.93
C LEU A 184 -5.01 -36.92 -22.18
N GLU A 185 -5.90 -37.66 -22.84
CA GLU A 185 -5.58 -38.44 -24.03
C GLU A 185 -6.56 -38.13 -25.17
N LEU A 186 -6.00 -37.94 -26.36
CA LEU A 186 -6.72 -37.82 -27.62
C LEU A 186 -6.53 -39.11 -28.41
N GLN A 187 -7.61 -39.82 -28.68
CA GLN A 187 -7.62 -41.12 -29.35
C GLN A 187 -8.37 -41.06 -30.68
N GLY A 188 -8.01 -41.98 -31.59
CA GLY A 188 -8.76 -42.22 -32.82
C GLY A 188 -8.82 -41.02 -33.76
N CYS A 189 -7.78 -40.18 -33.79
CA CYS A 189 -7.78 -38.99 -34.63
C CYS A 189 -7.82 -39.35 -36.12
N LEU A 190 -8.74 -38.72 -36.85
CA LEU A 190 -8.90 -38.84 -38.30
C LEU A 190 -8.91 -37.43 -38.90
N SER A 191 -7.95 -37.17 -39.79
CA SER A 191 -7.89 -35.93 -40.58
C SER A 191 -8.29 -36.20 -42.03
N SER A 192 -8.78 -35.17 -42.72
CA SER A 192 -9.18 -35.27 -44.13
C SER A 192 -8.02 -35.42 -45.12
N VAL A 193 -6.76 -35.21 -44.71
CA VAL A 193 -5.59 -35.09 -45.61
C VAL A 193 -4.49 -36.11 -45.34
N SER A 194 -4.30 -36.55 -44.09
CA SER A 194 -3.23 -37.50 -43.73
C SER A 194 -3.57 -38.38 -42.52
N PRO A 195 -2.95 -39.57 -42.39
CA PRO A 195 -2.99 -40.34 -41.14
C PRO A 195 -2.15 -39.63 -40.07
N GLY A 196 -2.81 -39.01 -39.10
CA GLY A 196 -2.17 -38.30 -37.98
C GLY A 196 -3.15 -37.37 -37.26
N CYS A 197 -2.75 -36.88 -36.08
CA CYS A 197 -3.56 -35.97 -35.25
C CYS A 197 -2.96 -34.55 -35.20
N PRO A 198 -3.09 -33.71 -36.24
CA PRO A 198 -2.50 -32.37 -36.30
C PRO A 198 -3.32 -31.36 -35.47
N VAL A 199 -3.23 -31.48 -34.14
CA VAL A 199 -3.95 -30.63 -33.19
C VAL A 199 -3.00 -30.01 -32.18
N ARG A 200 -3.33 -28.80 -31.73
CA ARG A 200 -2.68 -28.13 -30.60
C ARG A 200 -3.62 -28.20 -29.40
N LEU A 201 -3.19 -28.91 -28.37
CA LEU A 201 -3.87 -29.00 -27.09
C LEU A 201 -3.27 -27.96 -26.14
N THR A 202 -4.09 -27.05 -25.61
CA THR A 202 -3.70 -26.06 -24.60
C THR A 202 -4.51 -26.31 -23.34
N VAL A 203 -3.84 -26.50 -22.21
CA VAL A 203 -4.47 -26.83 -20.93
C VAL A 203 -4.08 -25.81 -19.87
N GLY A 204 -5.03 -25.41 -19.04
CA GLY A 204 -4.83 -24.43 -17.97
C GLY A 204 -5.15 -23.00 -18.41
N ALA A 205 -4.80 -22.05 -17.54
CA ALA A 205 -5.14 -20.64 -17.73
C ALA A 205 -3.90 -19.74 -17.59
N ALA A 206 -3.94 -18.58 -18.23
CA ALA A 206 -2.90 -17.56 -18.14
C ALA A 206 -3.10 -16.69 -16.89
N THR A 207 -2.03 -16.52 -16.11
CA THR A 207 -2.02 -15.75 -14.86
C THR A 207 -0.89 -14.71 -14.89
N LEU A 208 -1.10 -13.49 -15.38
CA LEU A 208 0.02 -12.54 -15.50
C LEU A 208 0.71 -12.26 -14.15
N PRO A 209 2.06 -12.25 -14.08
CA PRO A 209 3.02 -12.39 -15.19
C PRO A 209 3.39 -13.83 -15.60
N ARG A 210 2.94 -14.85 -14.86
CA ARG A 210 3.33 -16.24 -15.08
C ARG A 210 2.37 -16.94 -16.06
N ASN A 211 2.90 -17.52 -17.14
CA ASN A 211 2.09 -18.38 -17.99
C ASN A 211 2.34 -19.85 -17.63
N PHE A 212 1.36 -20.46 -16.96
CA PHE A 212 1.43 -21.86 -16.58
C PHE A 212 0.64 -22.80 -17.51
N GLN A 213 0.13 -22.29 -18.63
CA GLN A 213 -0.51 -23.11 -19.65
C GLN A 213 0.44 -24.22 -20.12
N LYS A 214 -0.11 -25.42 -20.28
CA LYS A 214 0.60 -26.55 -20.86
C LYS A 214 0.12 -26.74 -22.29
N VAL A 215 1.05 -26.63 -23.23
CA VAL A 215 0.76 -26.75 -24.66
C VAL A 215 1.41 -28.02 -25.18
N LEU A 216 0.62 -28.89 -25.80
CA LEU A 216 1.07 -30.10 -26.47
C LEU A 216 0.67 -30.01 -27.95
N THR A 217 1.67 -30.10 -28.83
CA THR A 217 1.45 -30.13 -30.28
C THR A 217 1.52 -31.58 -30.74
N CYS A 218 0.39 -32.14 -31.12
CA CYS A 218 0.32 -33.48 -31.70
C CYS A 218 0.58 -33.34 -33.21
N SER A 219 1.68 -33.90 -33.70
CA SER A 219 2.03 -33.94 -35.14
C SER A 219 2.53 -35.30 -35.60
N SER A 220 2.67 -36.25 -34.67
CA SER A 220 3.19 -37.60 -34.92
C SER A 220 2.17 -38.42 -35.74
N PRO A 221 2.62 -39.37 -36.58
CA PRO A 221 1.72 -40.31 -37.28
C PRO A 221 0.97 -41.28 -36.34
N THR A 222 1.21 -41.20 -35.02
CA THR A 222 0.48 -41.99 -34.01
C THR A 222 -0.98 -41.55 -33.93
N LYS A 223 -1.89 -42.53 -33.81
CA LYS A 223 -3.34 -42.31 -33.69
C LYS A 223 -3.76 -41.81 -32.29
N SER A 224 -2.84 -41.76 -31.33
CA SER A 224 -3.06 -41.26 -29.98
C SER A 224 -1.97 -40.26 -29.55
N CYS A 225 -2.38 -39.31 -28.71
CA CYS A 225 -1.54 -38.26 -28.13
C CYS A 225 -2.00 -38.01 -26.69
N TYR A 226 -1.09 -37.98 -25.72
CA TYR A 226 -1.46 -37.80 -24.31
C TYR A 226 -0.56 -36.81 -23.58
N LEU A 227 -1.10 -36.21 -22.52
CA LEU A 227 -0.44 -35.27 -21.62
C LEU A 227 -0.63 -35.75 -20.17
N LEU A 228 0.48 -35.95 -19.45
CA LEU A 228 0.49 -36.28 -18.02
C LEU A 228 0.77 -35.02 -17.18
N LEU A 229 -0.07 -34.77 -16.19
CA LEU A 229 -0.04 -33.57 -15.36
C LEU A 229 -0.02 -33.97 -13.88
N PRO A 230 1.17 -34.01 -13.25
CA PRO A 230 1.29 -34.36 -11.84
C PRO A 230 0.85 -33.21 -10.93
N SER A 231 0.19 -33.55 -9.82
CA SER A 231 -0.33 -32.60 -8.82
C SER A 231 -1.15 -31.44 -9.44
N PRO A 232 -2.26 -31.76 -10.14
CA PRO A 232 -3.16 -30.75 -10.70
C PRO A 232 -3.87 -29.94 -9.60
N PRO A 233 -4.36 -28.71 -9.87
CA PRO A 233 -5.09 -27.88 -8.91
C PRO A 233 -6.35 -28.57 -8.41
N TRP A 234 -6.56 -28.59 -7.09
CA TRP A 234 -7.69 -29.27 -6.46
C TRP A 234 -8.92 -28.37 -6.35
N GLY A 235 -10.11 -28.96 -6.55
CA GLY A 235 -11.39 -28.27 -6.36
C GLY A 235 -11.70 -27.22 -7.44
N ARG A 236 -11.09 -27.33 -8.62
CA ARG A 236 -11.20 -26.32 -9.69
C ARG A 236 -11.48 -26.93 -11.06
N TRP A 237 -12.09 -26.12 -11.91
CA TRP A 237 -12.25 -26.42 -13.33
C TRP A 237 -10.99 -26.05 -14.10
N LEU A 238 -10.47 -26.99 -14.87
CA LEU A 238 -9.34 -26.80 -15.76
C LEU A 238 -9.86 -26.65 -17.20
N GLN A 239 -9.48 -25.56 -17.85
CA GLN A 239 -9.81 -25.31 -19.25
C GLN A 239 -8.90 -26.10 -20.18
N VAL A 240 -9.48 -26.66 -21.23
CA VAL A 240 -8.80 -27.44 -22.27
C VAL A 240 -9.26 -26.90 -23.62
N THR A 241 -8.36 -26.30 -24.39
CA THR A 241 -8.63 -25.81 -25.74
C THR A 241 -7.93 -26.72 -26.74
N VAL A 242 -8.67 -27.17 -27.75
CA VAL A 242 -8.11 -27.94 -28.87
C VAL A 242 -8.27 -27.14 -30.16
N GLU A 243 -7.16 -26.88 -30.83
CA GLU A 243 -7.10 -26.14 -32.09
C GLU A 243 -6.58 -27.04 -33.21
N SER A 244 -7.17 -26.92 -34.40
CA SER A 244 -6.65 -27.58 -35.61
C SER A 244 -5.40 -26.86 -36.09
N LEU A 245 -4.33 -27.62 -36.38
CA LEU A 245 -3.14 -27.10 -37.05
C LEU A 245 -3.29 -27.12 -38.58
N ILE A 246 -4.35 -27.76 -39.09
CA ILE A 246 -4.70 -27.78 -40.50
C ILE A 246 -5.48 -26.50 -40.84
N GLY A 247 -5.18 -25.90 -42.00
CA GLY A 247 -5.77 -24.63 -42.45
C GLY A 247 -7.31 -24.60 -42.53
N PRO A 248 -7.90 -23.42 -42.78
CA PRO A 248 -9.34 -23.23 -42.76
C PRO A 248 -10.05 -24.17 -43.76
N HIS A 249 -11.21 -24.73 -43.35
CA HIS A 249 -12.09 -25.65 -44.10
C HIS A 249 -11.73 -27.14 -44.10
N MET A 250 -10.81 -27.60 -43.27
CA MET A 250 -10.49 -29.03 -43.10
C MET A 250 -10.91 -29.54 -41.74
N SER A 251 -11.54 -30.73 -41.69
CA SER A 251 -12.06 -31.29 -40.45
C SER A 251 -11.11 -32.28 -39.78
N VAL A 252 -10.97 -32.18 -38.47
CA VAL A 252 -10.27 -33.17 -37.64
C VAL A 252 -11.25 -33.74 -36.63
N ALA A 253 -11.51 -35.05 -36.71
CA ALA A 253 -12.34 -35.76 -35.73
C ALA A 253 -11.45 -36.54 -34.77
N PHE A 254 -11.75 -36.48 -33.47
CA PHE A 254 -11.02 -37.19 -32.42
C PHE A 254 -11.93 -37.54 -31.24
N THR A 255 -11.45 -38.41 -30.38
CA THR A 255 -12.08 -38.75 -29.10
C THR A 255 -11.18 -38.28 -27.97
N ALA A 256 -11.67 -37.39 -27.11
CA ALA A 256 -10.94 -36.92 -25.93
C ALA A 256 -11.37 -37.72 -24.69
N GLU A 257 -10.40 -38.21 -23.93
CA GLU A 257 -10.60 -38.93 -22.69
C GLU A 257 -9.68 -38.34 -21.61
N ALA A 258 -10.18 -38.26 -20.38
CA ALA A 258 -9.42 -37.74 -19.25
C ALA A 258 -9.47 -38.74 -18.11
N ALA A 259 -8.31 -39.26 -17.71
CA ALA A 259 -8.18 -40.19 -16.59
C ALA A 259 -7.57 -39.49 -15.38
N LEU A 260 -8.11 -39.75 -14.19
CA LEU A 260 -7.67 -39.14 -12.93
C LEU A 260 -7.13 -40.22 -11.97
N THR A 261 -5.90 -40.06 -11.52
CA THR A 261 -5.32 -40.93 -10.49
C THR A 261 -5.64 -40.36 -9.12
N ALA A 262 -6.52 -41.01 -8.37
CA ALA A 262 -6.90 -40.60 -7.02
C ALA A 262 -5.82 -40.99 -5.99
N CYS A 263 -5.64 -40.14 -4.99
CA CYS A 263 -4.65 -40.29 -3.93
C CYS A 263 -5.34 -40.23 -2.57
N ARG A 264 -5.56 -41.38 -1.93
CA ARG A 264 -6.30 -41.43 -0.66
C ARG A 264 -5.49 -40.76 0.46
N PRO A 265 -6.05 -39.75 1.16
CA PRO A 265 -5.40 -39.13 2.29
C PRO A 265 -5.54 -40.00 3.54
N TRP A 266 -4.47 -40.10 4.33
CA TRP A 266 -4.58 -40.52 5.72
C TRP A 266 -4.74 -39.27 6.58
N SER A 267 -5.96 -39.01 7.04
CA SER A 267 -6.21 -37.90 7.97
C SER A 267 -5.76 -38.32 9.37
N VAL A 268 -4.89 -37.50 9.97
CA VAL A 268 -4.45 -37.75 11.34
C VAL A 268 -5.62 -37.39 12.27
N ILE A 269 -6.37 -38.40 12.73
CA ILE A 269 -7.51 -38.23 13.64
C ILE A 269 -6.97 -38.16 15.07
N PHE A 270 -7.16 -37.02 15.74
CA PHE A 270 -6.86 -36.85 17.16
C PHE A 270 -8.13 -36.97 18.00
N GLN A 271 -8.13 -37.86 18.99
CA GLN A 271 -9.24 -38.09 19.93
C GLN A 271 -9.08 -37.35 21.27
N SER A 272 -8.17 -36.40 21.41
CA SER A 272 -7.92 -35.72 22.70
C SER A 272 -8.44 -34.29 22.75
N LEU A 273 -9.77 -34.08 22.71
CA LEU A 273 -10.35 -32.78 23.12
C LEU A 273 -11.84 -32.80 23.49
N MET A 274 -12.33 -33.89 24.08
CA MET A 274 -13.63 -33.92 24.77
C MET A 274 -13.52 -34.67 26.11
N GLN A 275 -12.55 -34.29 26.94
CA GLN A 275 -12.49 -34.75 28.33
C GLN A 275 -11.83 -33.69 29.21
N ASN A 276 -12.42 -32.49 29.24
CA ASN A 276 -12.19 -31.52 30.31
C ASN A 276 -13.53 -30.90 30.69
N ASN A 277 -14.33 -31.69 31.41
CA ASN A 277 -15.44 -31.17 32.20
C ASN A 277 -14.88 -30.98 33.63
N PRO A 278 -14.70 -29.75 34.14
CA PRO A 278 -14.12 -29.54 35.45
C PRO A 278 -15.25 -29.67 36.47
N ASN A 279 -15.57 -30.89 36.87
CA ASN A 279 -16.33 -31.17 38.09
C ASN A 279 -16.22 -32.66 38.42
N GLN A 280 -15.07 -33.07 38.95
CA GLN A 280 -15.02 -34.19 39.89
C GLN A 280 -13.82 -34.04 40.81
N SER A 281 -14.14 -34.04 42.09
CA SER A 281 -13.29 -33.87 43.25
C SER A 281 -12.20 -34.93 43.35
N ASN A 282 -11.06 -34.48 43.90
CA ASN A 282 -9.92 -35.22 44.45
C ASN A 282 -10.21 -36.67 44.86
N ASP A 283 -9.38 -37.59 44.38
CA ASP A 283 -8.67 -38.49 45.30
C ASP A 283 -7.32 -38.92 44.73
N THR A 284 -6.33 -38.84 45.60
CA THR A 284 -4.91 -39.13 45.36
C THR A 284 -4.64 -40.63 45.35
N SER A 285 -3.97 -41.13 44.30
CA SER A 285 -3.02 -42.23 44.44
C SER A 285 -2.03 -42.27 43.29
N ALA A 286 -0.76 -42.36 43.64
CA ALA A 286 0.40 -42.40 42.78
C ALA A 286 0.32 -43.51 41.70
N GLY A 287 0.71 -43.15 40.49
CA GLY A 287 1.00 -44.07 39.40
C GLY A 287 1.73 -43.33 38.29
N GLN A 288 3.03 -43.57 38.16
CA GLN A 288 3.80 -43.22 36.95
C GLN A 288 3.07 -43.80 35.73
N LEU A 289 2.54 -42.94 34.87
CA LEU A 289 2.02 -43.37 33.57
C LEU A 289 2.83 -42.71 32.47
N SER A 290 3.70 -43.52 31.89
CA SER A 290 4.52 -43.26 30.73
C SER A 290 3.70 -42.75 29.54
N GLN A 291 4.36 -41.86 28.80
CA GLN A 291 4.01 -41.37 27.48
C GLN A 291 3.56 -42.49 26.51
N ALA A 292 2.59 -42.11 25.66
CA ALA A 292 2.22 -42.69 24.37
C ALA A 292 1.72 -44.15 24.34
N PRO A 293 0.41 -44.32 24.12
CA PRO A 293 -0.02 -45.40 23.24
C PRO A 293 -1.20 -44.99 22.34
N ALA A 294 -0.91 -44.53 21.11
CA ALA A 294 -1.87 -44.59 19.99
C ALA A 294 -1.21 -44.61 18.59
N LEU A 295 0.12 -44.78 18.49
CA LEU A 295 0.84 -44.92 17.22
C LEU A 295 1.72 -46.18 17.17
N ARG A 296 1.46 -47.18 18.01
CA ARG A 296 2.19 -48.48 18.01
C ARG A 296 1.45 -49.62 17.30
N ASN A 297 0.24 -49.39 16.80
CA ASN A 297 -0.52 -50.43 16.08
C ASN A 297 -0.19 -50.52 14.59
N LEU A 298 0.75 -49.72 14.05
CA LEU A 298 1.21 -49.85 12.66
C LEU A 298 2.36 -50.84 12.47
N SER A 299 3.04 -51.28 13.53
CA SER A 299 4.19 -52.21 13.39
C SER A 299 3.79 -53.68 13.54
N ARG A 300 2.49 -54.03 13.59
CA ARG A 300 2.03 -55.41 13.81
C ARG A 300 1.01 -55.94 12.80
N SER A 301 0.74 -55.21 11.74
CA SER A 301 -0.02 -55.72 10.59
C SER A 301 0.86 -55.67 9.34
N ASP A 302 1.84 -56.57 9.31
CA ASP A 302 2.59 -56.94 8.11
C ASP A 302 1.61 -57.34 6.98
N GLY A 303 1.91 -56.92 5.75
CA GLY A 303 1.43 -57.62 4.55
C GLY A 303 0.90 -56.76 3.41
N GLU A 304 -0.24 -56.07 3.57
CA GLU A 304 -1.03 -55.65 2.38
C GLU A 304 -1.59 -54.21 2.44
N GLY A 305 -1.42 -53.46 3.54
CA GLY A 305 -2.08 -52.16 3.75
C GLY A 305 -1.27 -50.90 3.42
N ASN A 306 0.05 -51.00 3.23
CA ASN A 306 0.93 -49.81 3.21
C ASN A 306 0.80 -48.96 1.93
N ASN A 307 0.29 -49.55 0.84
CA ASN A 307 0.06 -48.92 -0.47
C ASN A 307 -1.29 -48.18 -0.60
N LEU A 308 -2.15 -48.16 0.42
CA LEU A 308 -3.50 -47.59 0.26
C LEU A 308 -3.56 -46.05 0.30
N PHE A 309 -2.59 -45.40 0.96
CA PHE A 309 -2.59 -43.95 1.21
C PHE A 309 -1.33 -43.30 0.64
N CYS A 310 -1.48 -42.16 -0.02
CA CYS A 310 -0.40 -41.44 -0.71
C CYS A 310 0.16 -40.25 0.09
N LEU A 311 -0.60 -39.69 1.04
CA LEU A 311 -0.24 -38.50 1.80
C LEU A 311 -0.81 -38.54 3.22
N LEU A 312 -0.18 -37.79 4.13
CA LEU A 312 -0.67 -37.52 5.48
C LEU A 312 -1.34 -36.15 5.50
N ASN A 313 -2.63 -36.10 5.79
CA ASN A 313 -3.40 -34.86 5.85
C ASN A 313 -3.48 -34.35 7.29
N TYR A 314 -2.85 -33.21 7.56
CA TYR A 314 -2.91 -32.52 8.85
C TYR A 314 -4.02 -31.48 8.82
N PRO A 315 -5.09 -31.62 9.62
CA PRO A 315 -6.10 -30.58 9.74
C PRO A 315 -5.45 -29.33 10.34
N VAL A 316 -5.85 -28.16 9.83
CA VAL A 316 -5.36 -26.85 10.30
C VAL A 316 -6.54 -26.01 10.70
N MET A 317 -6.52 -25.48 11.92
CA MET A 317 -7.46 -24.49 12.40
C MET A 317 -7.07 -23.11 11.83
N ARG A 318 -8.06 -22.40 11.27
CA ARG A 318 -7.94 -21.01 10.82
C ARG A 318 -8.57 -20.13 11.89
N GLU A 319 -7.76 -19.32 12.57
CA GLU A 319 -8.17 -18.39 13.61
C GLU A 319 -8.10 -16.96 13.05
N ASP A 320 -9.26 -16.29 12.94
CA ASP A 320 -9.35 -14.88 12.58
C ASP A 320 -8.98 -14.02 13.79
N MET A 321 -7.85 -13.30 13.71
CA MET A 321 -7.35 -12.49 14.82
C MET A 321 -7.87 -11.04 14.73
N ASP A 322 -7.81 -10.45 13.53
CA ASP A 322 -8.25 -9.08 13.23
C ASP A 322 -8.40 -8.89 11.70
N VAL A 323 -8.71 -7.68 11.24
CA VAL A 323 -8.79 -7.29 9.83
C VAL A 323 -7.46 -7.55 9.12
N VAL A 324 -7.48 -8.41 8.10
CA VAL A 324 -6.28 -8.84 7.36
C VAL A 324 -5.24 -9.46 8.32
N SER A 325 -5.71 -10.22 9.31
CA SER A 325 -4.84 -10.92 10.26
C SER A 325 -5.42 -12.29 10.60
N VAL A 326 -4.68 -13.34 10.24
CA VAL A 326 -5.13 -14.73 10.38
C VAL A 326 -4.00 -15.57 10.91
N ARG A 327 -4.30 -16.49 11.81
CA ARG A 327 -3.35 -17.49 12.30
C ARG A 327 -3.80 -18.90 11.88
N PHE A 328 -2.84 -19.71 11.45
CA PHE A 328 -3.06 -21.10 11.08
C PHE A 328 -2.35 -22.00 12.08
N GLN A 329 -3.09 -22.88 12.76
CA GLN A 329 -2.53 -23.77 13.79
C GLN A 329 -2.98 -25.22 13.60
N PRO A 330 -2.05 -26.19 13.67
CA PRO A 330 -2.40 -27.59 13.88
C PRO A 330 -3.07 -27.79 15.26
N PRO A 331 -3.97 -28.79 15.43
CA PRO A 331 -4.63 -29.07 16.70
C PRO A 331 -3.70 -29.44 17.86
N ASP A 332 -2.56 -30.09 17.58
CA ASP A 332 -1.53 -30.51 18.56
C ASP A 332 -0.56 -29.37 18.95
N GLY A 333 -0.93 -28.12 18.64
CA GLY A 333 -0.05 -26.96 18.75
C GLY A 333 0.86 -26.82 17.54
N VAL A 334 2.09 -26.34 17.73
CA VAL A 334 2.96 -25.88 16.63
C VAL A 334 3.71 -27.04 15.95
N LEU A 335 3.66 -28.28 16.46
CA LEU A 335 4.52 -29.39 16.01
C LEU A 335 3.82 -30.32 15.00
N VAL A 336 4.51 -30.60 13.90
CA VAL A 336 4.08 -31.53 12.83
C VAL A 336 5.08 -32.67 12.69
N LEU A 337 4.59 -33.90 12.64
CA LEU A 337 5.40 -35.10 12.41
C LEU A 337 5.63 -35.30 10.91
N VAL A 338 6.89 -35.25 10.49
CA VAL A 338 7.31 -35.41 9.09
C VAL A 338 8.02 -36.75 8.91
N TYR A 339 7.58 -37.53 7.93
CA TYR A 339 8.12 -38.86 7.62
C TYR A 339 8.88 -38.87 6.29
N SER A 340 9.69 -39.90 6.08
CA SER A 340 10.43 -40.12 4.83
C SER A 340 9.61 -40.75 3.71
N TYR A 341 8.64 -41.61 4.04
CA TYR A 341 7.94 -42.44 3.06
C TYR A 341 6.68 -41.78 2.46
N LYS A 342 6.11 -40.75 3.12
CA LYS A 342 4.92 -40.02 2.66
C LYS A 342 4.99 -38.53 3.00
N PRO A 343 4.53 -37.63 2.11
CA PRO A 343 4.47 -36.21 2.39
C PRO A 343 3.37 -35.88 3.39
N SER A 344 3.68 -34.97 4.31
CA SER A 344 2.77 -34.36 5.27
C SER A 344 2.24 -33.05 4.69
N VAL A 345 0.92 -32.92 4.55
CA VAL A 345 0.28 -31.80 3.86
C VAL A 345 -0.63 -31.05 4.82
N MET A 346 -0.49 -29.73 4.84
CA MET A 346 -1.35 -28.79 5.56
C MET A 346 -2.02 -27.84 4.57
N ARG A 347 -3.32 -27.58 4.77
CA ARG A 347 -4.10 -26.63 3.94
C ARG A 347 -4.25 -25.29 4.65
N LEU A 348 -3.86 -24.21 3.97
CA LEU A 348 -3.98 -22.82 4.41
C LEU A 348 -4.99 -22.12 3.48
N ARG A 349 -6.19 -21.88 4.00
CA ARG A 349 -7.26 -21.22 3.22
C ARG A 349 -7.14 -19.70 3.36
N LEU A 350 -6.91 -19.02 2.24
CA LEU A 350 -6.91 -17.56 2.16
C LEU A 350 -8.20 -17.08 1.48
N ASP A 351 -8.97 -16.26 2.19
CA ASP A 351 -10.25 -15.77 1.70
C ASP A 351 -10.12 -14.52 0.83
N THR A 352 -11.01 -14.40 -0.17
CA THR A 352 -10.97 -13.32 -1.16
C THR A 352 -11.41 -11.97 -0.59
N GLY A 353 -10.70 -10.91 -0.96
CA GLY A 353 -11.07 -9.52 -0.61
C GLY A 353 -10.62 -9.06 0.79
N MET A 354 -9.98 -9.95 1.57
CA MET A 354 -9.46 -9.67 2.90
C MET A 354 -7.99 -10.10 2.99
N ASP A 355 -7.71 -11.40 2.88
CA ASP A 355 -6.39 -11.97 3.20
C ASP A 355 -5.31 -11.58 2.18
N ASN A 356 -5.66 -11.45 0.90
CA ASN A 356 -4.74 -11.06 -0.16
C ASN A 356 -4.28 -9.59 -0.12
N GLY A 357 -4.81 -8.81 0.83
CA GLY A 357 -4.35 -7.47 1.16
C GLY A 357 -3.23 -7.41 2.21
N GLY A 358 -2.80 -8.56 2.75
CA GLY A 358 -1.78 -8.66 3.81
C GLY A 358 -0.48 -9.33 3.36
N THR A 359 0.30 -9.78 4.34
CA THR A 359 1.57 -10.48 4.14
C THR A 359 1.51 -11.84 4.85
N LEU A 360 1.69 -12.93 4.11
CA LEU A 360 1.73 -14.29 4.63
C LEU A 360 3.17 -14.64 5.04
N THR A 361 3.34 -15.15 6.26
CA THR A 361 4.62 -15.56 6.82
C THR A 361 4.57 -17.03 7.23
N ILE A 362 5.58 -17.78 6.80
CA ILE A 362 5.76 -19.21 7.07
C ILE A 362 7.12 -19.39 7.73
N VAL A 363 7.13 -19.86 8.98
CA VAL A 363 8.35 -20.17 9.70
C VAL A 363 8.34 -21.64 10.08
N LEU A 364 9.40 -22.35 9.67
CA LEU A 364 9.63 -23.75 10.01
C LEU A 364 10.86 -23.85 10.90
N ARG A 365 10.78 -24.62 11.98
CA ARG A 365 11.90 -24.83 12.91
C ARG A 365 12.00 -26.30 13.32
N THR A 366 13.22 -26.81 13.46
CA THR A 366 13.47 -28.18 13.98
C THR A 366 14.29 -28.15 15.26
N ASN A 367 14.07 -29.14 16.12
CA ASN A 367 14.87 -29.32 17.35
C ASN A 367 16.22 -29.99 17.06
N GLN A 368 17.20 -29.72 17.93
CA GLN A 368 18.59 -30.19 17.88
C GLN A 368 18.79 -31.70 17.64
N THR A 369 17.82 -32.53 18.02
CA THR A 369 17.96 -33.99 18.11
C THR A 369 17.36 -34.77 16.92
N GLY A 370 16.63 -34.10 16.01
CA GLY A 370 15.85 -34.80 14.96
C GLY A 370 16.51 -34.90 13.58
N VAL A 371 17.43 -34.00 13.24
CA VAL A 371 18.06 -33.94 11.90
C VAL A 371 19.52 -34.37 12.03
N THR A 372 19.90 -35.47 11.37
CA THR A 372 21.28 -35.98 11.25
C THR A 372 21.98 -35.39 10.01
N ASN A 373 23.31 -35.52 9.90
CA ASN A 373 24.11 -34.93 8.80
C ASN A 373 23.61 -35.32 7.39
N ASN A 374 22.96 -36.49 7.26
CA ASN A 374 22.52 -37.04 5.97
C ASN A 374 21.02 -36.85 5.70
N THR A 375 20.32 -36.10 6.57
CA THR A 375 18.86 -35.88 6.47
C THR A 375 18.52 -34.42 6.19
N LEU A 376 17.53 -34.22 5.32
CA LEU A 376 17.02 -32.92 4.93
C LEU A 376 15.50 -32.92 5.07
N VAL A 377 14.93 -31.97 5.81
CA VAL A 377 13.48 -31.74 5.73
C VAL A 377 13.23 -30.81 4.55
N ALA A 378 12.61 -31.34 3.51
CA ALA A 378 12.18 -30.58 2.35
C ALA A 378 10.74 -30.12 2.56
N ALA A 379 10.46 -28.85 2.29
CA ALA A 379 9.12 -28.29 2.35
C ALA A 379 8.82 -27.48 1.08
N CYS A 380 7.58 -27.59 0.60
CA CYS A 380 7.09 -26.90 -0.58
C CYS A 380 5.79 -26.19 -0.25
N LEU A 381 5.75 -24.88 -0.48
CA LEU A 381 4.54 -24.07 -0.37
C LEU A 381 4.00 -23.74 -1.76
N ASN A 382 2.81 -24.23 -2.07
CA ASN A 382 2.19 -24.10 -3.39
C ASN A 382 0.75 -23.60 -3.28
N ALA A 383 0.33 -22.74 -4.21
CA ALA A 383 -1.05 -22.33 -4.36
C ALA A 383 -1.84 -23.35 -5.20
N ALA A 384 -3.11 -23.55 -4.88
CA ALA A 384 -4.11 -24.39 -5.58
C ALA A 384 -3.85 -25.91 -5.64
N SER A 385 -2.60 -26.39 -5.54
CA SER A 385 -2.27 -27.82 -5.45
C SER A 385 -1.14 -28.10 -4.47
N PRO A 386 -1.18 -29.23 -3.73
CA PRO A 386 -0.05 -29.68 -2.92
C PRO A 386 1.04 -30.30 -3.80
N PHE A 387 2.27 -30.20 -3.33
CA PHE A 387 3.39 -30.91 -3.91
C PHE A 387 3.52 -32.30 -3.27
N LEU A 388 3.49 -33.37 -4.08
CA LEU A 388 3.49 -34.76 -3.59
C LEU A 388 4.76 -35.55 -3.96
N GLY A 389 5.56 -35.06 -4.91
CA GLY A 389 6.70 -35.80 -5.47
C GLY A 389 8.05 -35.28 -5.00
N PHE A 390 8.40 -35.48 -3.73
CA PHE A 390 9.72 -35.06 -3.24
C PHE A 390 10.82 -35.94 -3.82
N ASN A 391 11.76 -35.30 -4.52
CA ASN A 391 12.97 -35.89 -5.04
C ASN A 391 14.20 -35.11 -4.55
N THR A 392 15.40 -35.56 -4.91
CA THR A 392 16.66 -34.91 -4.52
C THR A 392 16.87 -33.52 -5.13
N SER A 393 16.09 -33.13 -6.15
CA SER A 393 16.26 -31.85 -6.86
C SER A 393 15.53 -30.65 -6.24
N LEU A 394 14.70 -30.85 -5.20
CA LEU A 394 13.99 -29.79 -4.45
C LEU A 394 13.24 -28.75 -5.31
N ASN A 395 12.75 -29.15 -6.48
CA ASN A 395 11.95 -28.28 -7.34
C ASN A 395 10.46 -28.42 -6.98
N CYS A 396 9.91 -27.44 -6.25
CA CYS A 396 8.49 -27.37 -5.85
C CYS A 396 7.54 -27.01 -7.01
N THR A 397 7.74 -27.63 -8.18
CA THR A 397 6.96 -27.36 -9.39
C THR A 397 5.83 -28.38 -9.50
N THR A 398 4.60 -27.89 -9.62
CA THR A 398 3.40 -28.71 -9.93
C THR A 398 3.02 -28.55 -11.41
N ALA A 399 1.96 -29.22 -11.86
CA ALA A 399 1.48 -29.08 -13.23
C ALA A 399 1.23 -27.62 -13.65
N PHE A 400 0.71 -26.76 -12.77
CA PHE A 400 0.27 -25.40 -13.14
C PHE A 400 0.79 -24.29 -12.21
N PHE A 401 1.62 -24.61 -11.23
CA PHE A 401 2.15 -23.60 -10.29
C PHE A 401 3.60 -23.88 -9.95
N GLN A 402 4.40 -22.81 -9.94
CA GLN A 402 5.75 -22.82 -9.37
C GLN A 402 5.66 -22.40 -7.91
N GLY A 403 5.83 -23.37 -7.01
CA GLY A 403 5.86 -23.17 -5.57
C GLY A 403 7.19 -22.69 -5.02
N TYR A 404 7.23 -22.59 -3.69
CA TYR A 404 8.36 -22.06 -2.95
C TYR A 404 9.05 -23.16 -2.14
N PRO A 405 10.32 -23.48 -2.45
CA PRO A 405 11.08 -24.45 -1.68
C PRO A 405 11.57 -23.84 -0.37
N LEU A 406 11.43 -24.62 0.69
CA LEU A 406 12.01 -24.39 2.01
C LEU A 406 12.76 -25.65 2.41
N SER A 407 13.90 -25.50 3.07
CA SER A 407 14.67 -26.65 3.53
C SER A 407 15.24 -26.41 4.91
N LEU A 408 15.27 -27.47 5.71
CA LEU A 408 15.87 -27.47 7.05
C LEU A 408 16.92 -28.56 7.08
N ASN A 409 18.12 -28.18 7.48
CA ASN A 409 19.26 -29.08 7.68
C ASN A 409 19.89 -28.78 9.05
N ILE A 410 21.03 -29.41 9.36
CA ILE A 410 21.73 -29.17 10.62
C ILE A 410 22.26 -27.74 10.75
N SER A 411 22.72 -27.11 9.66
CA SER A 411 23.33 -25.77 9.67
C SER A 411 22.29 -24.64 9.68
N SER A 412 21.13 -24.84 9.06
CA SER A 412 19.98 -23.94 8.99
C SER A 412 18.73 -24.67 9.50
N ARG A 413 18.56 -24.65 10.82
CA ARG A 413 17.42 -25.28 11.54
C ARG A 413 16.15 -24.43 11.54
N MET A 414 16.20 -23.25 10.94
CA MET A 414 15.08 -22.36 10.75
C MET A 414 15.00 -21.95 9.28
N ALA A 415 13.82 -22.06 8.70
CA ALA A 415 13.51 -21.51 7.39
C ALA A 415 12.34 -20.53 7.55
N ASN A 416 12.45 -19.36 6.94
CA ASN A 416 11.43 -18.32 6.94
C ASN A 416 11.10 -17.95 5.49
N LEU A 417 9.82 -17.73 5.21
CA LEU A 417 9.32 -17.29 3.92
C LEU A 417 8.24 -16.24 4.12
N ILE A 418 8.41 -15.09 3.47
CA ILE A 418 7.48 -13.97 3.52
C ILE A 418 6.92 -13.70 2.11
N ILE A 419 5.60 -13.79 1.97
CA ILE A 419 4.87 -13.57 0.72
C ILE A 419 3.95 -12.35 0.87
N PRO A 420 4.34 -11.19 0.33
CA PRO A 420 3.49 -10.00 0.31
C PRO A 420 2.35 -10.18 -0.68
N TYR A 421 1.14 -9.79 -0.26
CA TYR A 421 -0.10 -9.90 -1.04
C TYR A 421 -0.23 -11.30 -1.69
N PRO A 422 -0.42 -12.36 -0.90
CA PRO A 422 -0.55 -13.71 -1.43
C PRO A 422 -1.81 -13.82 -2.29
N GLU A 423 -1.74 -14.63 -3.36
CA GLU A 423 -2.90 -14.92 -4.21
C GLU A 423 -4.02 -15.59 -3.41
N THR A 424 -5.26 -15.27 -3.75
CA THR A 424 -6.45 -15.87 -3.13
C THR A 424 -6.66 -17.29 -3.61
N ASP A 425 -6.27 -18.25 -2.79
CA ASP A 425 -6.46 -19.66 -3.07
C ASP A 425 -6.35 -20.51 -1.79
N ASN A 426 -6.58 -21.81 -1.93
CA ASN A 426 -6.09 -22.78 -0.97
C ASN A 426 -4.59 -22.99 -1.21
N TRP A 427 -3.78 -22.59 -0.24
CA TRP A 427 -2.36 -22.85 -0.22
C TRP A 427 -2.08 -24.16 0.50
N TYR A 428 -1.08 -24.89 0.03
CA TYR A 428 -0.69 -26.18 0.58
C TYR A 428 0.78 -26.13 0.97
N LEU A 429 1.06 -26.45 2.23
CA LEU A 429 2.41 -26.66 2.75
C LEU A 429 2.64 -28.17 2.84
N SER A 430 3.45 -28.69 1.93
CA SER A 430 3.89 -30.09 1.93
C SER A 430 5.27 -30.21 2.57
N LEU A 431 5.48 -31.17 3.45
CA LEU A 431 6.77 -31.49 4.06
C LEU A 431 7.10 -32.98 3.91
N GLN A 432 8.35 -33.30 3.59
CA GLN A 432 8.84 -34.68 3.57
C GLN A 432 10.31 -34.72 4.00
N LEU A 433 10.68 -35.78 4.72
CA LEU A 433 12.08 -36.04 5.06
C LEU A 433 12.76 -36.71 3.86
N VAL A 434 13.88 -36.15 3.40
CA VAL A 434 14.65 -36.64 2.25
C VAL A 434 16.06 -36.98 2.73
N CYS A 435 16.57 -38.16 2.37
CA CYS A 435 17.95 -38.57 2.60
C CYS A 435 18.68 -38.61 1.25
N PRO A 436 19.49 -37.58 0.90
CA PRO A 436 20.12 -37.50 -0.41
C PRO A 436 21.24 -38.53 -0.63
N GLU A 437 21.99 -38.87 0.43
CA GLU A 437 23.21 -39.69 0.34
C GLU A 437 22.94 -41.18 0.54
N SER A 438 21.96 -41.52 1.38
CA SER A 438 21.67 -42.89 1.82
C SER A 438 20.15 -43.07 2.00
N PRO A 439 19.42 -43.49 0.95
CA PRO A 439 17.98 -43.71 1.05
C PRO A 439 17.60 -44.78 2.09
N GLU A 440 18.52 -45.70 2.42
CA GLU A 440 18.35 -46.71 3.48
C GLU A 440 18.36 -46.11 4.90
N ASP A 441 19.07 -44.99 5.13
CA ASP A 441 19.08 -44.30 6.44
C ASP A 441 17.73 -43.61 6.75
N CYS A 442 16.89 -43.45 5.73
CA CYS A 442 15.55 -42.88 5.82
C CYS A 442 14.46 -43.92 6.09
N GLU A 443 14.78 -45.21 6.19
CA GLU A 443 13.81 -46.27 6.51
C GLU A 443 13.11 -45.95 7.85
N GLN A 444 11.82 -45.59 7.78
CA GLN A 444 10.97 -45.23 8.94
C GLN A 444 11.44 -44.03 9.78
N ALA A 445 12.33 -43.19 9.27
CA ALA A 445 12.77 -41.97 9.96
C ALA A 445 11.63 -40.93 10.08
N MET A 446 11.55 -40.26 11.24
CA MET A 446 10.57 -39.21 11.51
C MET A 446 11.18 -38.03 12.27
N VAL A 447 10.72 -36.82 11.96
CA VAL A 447 11.20 -35.56 12.57
C VAL A 447 10.02 -34.69 12.97
N HIS A 448 10.12 -34.03 14.13
CA HIS A 448 9.17 -33.01 14.56
C HIS A 448 9.59 -31.65 14.00
N VAL A 449 8.68 -30.98 13.30
CA VAL A 449 8.87 -29.65 12.74
C VAL A 449 7.87 -28.71 13.38
N GLU A 450 8.38 -27.66 14.02
CA GLU A 450 7.58 -26.55 14.52
C GLU A 450 7.19 -25.63 13.34
N THR A 451 5.90 -25.43 13.12
CA THR A 451 5.33 -24.66 12.00
C THR A 451 4.56 -23.44 12.52
N THR A 452 5.11 -22.24 12.37
CA THR A 452 4.42 -20.99 12.69
C THR A 452 3.92 -20.35 11.39
N LEU A 453 2.60 -20.30 11.23
CA LEU A 453 1.93 -19.95 9.97
C LEU A 453 0.92 -18.84 10.26
N TYR A 454 1.13 -17.64 9.72
CA TYR A 454 0.25 -16.50 10.00
C TYR A 454 0.29 -15.46 8.88
N LEU A 455 -0.78 -14.67 8.82
CA LEU A 455 -0.96 -13.54 7.93
C LEU A 455 -1.15 -12.29 8.78
N VAL A 456 -0.43 -11.22 8.43
CA VAL A 456 -0.51 -9.91 9.11
C VAL A 456 -0.67 -8.80 8.08
N PRO A 457 -1.26 -7.65 8.43
CA PRO A 457 -1.44 -6.55 7.50
C PRO A 457 -0.09 -6.01 7.02
N CYS A 458 0.79 -5.62 7.95
CA CYS A 458 2.16 -5.20 7.65
C CYS A 458 3.17 -6.04 8.41
N LEU A 459 4.29 -6.35 7.79
CA LEU A 459 5.39 -7.04 8.44
C LEU A 459 5.94 -6.18 9.59
N ASN A 460 5.95 -6.72 10.81
CA ASN A 460 6.43 -6.07 12.04
C ASN A 460 5.88 -4.65 12.25
N ASP A 461 4.62 -4.41 11.86
CA ASP A 461 3.97 -3.09 11.92
C ASP A 461 4.77 -1.95 11.26
N CYS A 462 5.54 -2.27 10.21
CA CYS A 462 6.44 -1.36 9.50
C CYS A 462 7.63 -0.85 10.33
N GLY A 463 7.93 -1.51 11.46
CA GLY A 463 9.03 -1.15 12.35
C GLY A 463 8.85 0.23 13.02
N PRO A 464 9.91 0.75 13.67
CA PRO A 464 9.84 2.02 14.41
C PRO A 464 9.77 3.26 13.51
N TYR A 465 10.14 3.13 12.24
CA TYR A 465 10.22 4.24 11.28
C TYR A 465 9.10 4.22 10.23
N GLY A 466 8.08 3.39 10.45
CA GLY A 466 6.93 3.28 9.57
C GLY A 466 5.63 3.28 10.34
N GLN A 467 4.53 3.43 9.61
CA GLN A 467 3.19 3.23 10.13
C GLN A 467 2.43 2.31 9.18
N CYS A 468 1.87 1.23 9.73
CA CYS A 468 0.99 0.35 8.98
C CYS A 468 -0.36 1.04 8.76
N LEU A 469 -0.77 1.17 7.51
CA LEU A 469 -2.04 1.78 7.14
C LEU A 469 -2.90 0.79 6.36
N LEU A 470 -4.13 0.59 6.83
CA LEU A 470 -5.17 -0.12 6.11
C LEU A 470 -5.82 0.83 5.10
N LEU A 471 -5.74 0.46 3.83
CA LEU A 471 -6.24 1.21 2.69
C LEU A 471 -7.48 0.51 2.15
N ARG A 472 -8.49 1.30 1.80
CA ARG A 472 -9.74 0.81 1.18
C ARG A 472 -9.96 1.47 -0.17
N ARG A 473 -10.17 0.67 -1.21
CA ARG A 473 -10.52 1.15 -2.56
C ARG A 473 -11.63 0.28 -3.15
N TYR A 474 -12.76 0.90 -3.50
CA TYR A 474 -13.93 0.20 -4.10
C TYR A 474 -14.38 -1.07 -3.35
N GLY A 475 -14.28 -1.06 -2.02
CA GLY A 475 -14.65 -2.21 -1.18
C GLY A 475 -13.52 -3.21 -0.91
N TYR A 476 -12.41 -3.16 -1.65
CA TYR A 476 -11.22 -3.97 -1.42
C TYR A 476 -10.32 -3.35 -0.34
N LEU A 477 -9.84 -4.19 0.60
CA LEU A 477 -8.96 -3.80 1.70
C LEU A 477 -7.54 -4.33 1.47
N TYR A 478 -6.55 -3.49 1.74
CA TYR A 478 -5.13 -3.86 1.68
C TYR A 478 -4.30 -3.00 2.61
N ALA A 479 -3.22 -3.55 3.12
CA ALA A 479 -2.32 -2.87 4.04
C ALA A 479 -1.05 -2.39 3.33
N GLY A 480 -0.48 -1.27 3.76
CA GLY A 480 0.80 -0.81 3.26
C GLY A 480 1.52 0.07 4.27
N CYS A 481 2.85 0.11 4.17
CA CYS A 481 3.69 0.89 5.07
C CYS A 481 3.92 2.32 4.55
N SER A 482 3.61 3.31 5.39
CA SER A 482 4.00 4.70 5.18
C SER A 482 5.26 4.99 6.00
N CYS A 483 6.39 5.19 5.31
CA CYS A 483 7.68 5.37 5.94
C CYS A 483 7.96 6.84 6.29
N LYS A 484 8.72 7.03 7.37
CA LYS A 484 9.08 8.34 7.95
C LYS A 484 10.60 8.51 7.98
N ALA A 485 11.07 9.75 8.19
CA ALA A 485 12.49 10.08 8.38
C ALA A 485 13.43 9.59 7.27
N GLY A 486 12.96 9.59 6.02
CA GLY A 486 13.76 9.17 4.86
C GLY A 486 13.95 7.66 4.74
N TRP A 487 13.39 6.84 5.63
CA TRP A 487 13.34 5.39 5.48
C TRP A 487 12.45 5.00 4.31
N ARG A 488 12.79 3.90 3.64
CA ARG A 488 12.08 3.40 2.47
C ARG A 488 11.90 1.87 2.56
N GLY A 489 11.37 1.27 1.50
CA GLY A 489 11.15 -0.18 1.43
C GLY A 489 9.75 -0.61 1.83
N TRP A 490 9.45 -1.89 1.57
CA TRP A 490 8.13 -2.49 1.81
C TRP A 490 7.69 -2.40 3.27
N SER A 491 8.62 -2.58 4.20
CA SER A 491 8.41 -2.53 5.65
C SER A 491 9.19 -1.41 6.34
N CYS A 492 9.57 -0.36 5.60
CA CYS A 492 10.36 0.77 6.12
C CYS A 492 11.71 0.39 6.77
N THR A 493 12.37 -0.64 6.22
CA THR A 493 13.65 -1.16 6.70
C THR A 493 14.84 -0.76 5.83
N ASP A 494 14.60 -0.08 4.70
CA ASP A 494 15.68 0.41 3.83
C ASP A 494 16.23 1.74 4.36
N ASN A 495 17.51 1.71 4.73
CA ASN A 495 18.23 2.84 5.32
C ASN A 495 19.02 3.69 4.31
N SER A 496 18.95 3.38 3.01
CA SER A 496 19.73 4.05 1.96
C SER A 496 19.59 5.58 1.93
N THR A 497 18.42 6.10 2.28
CA THR A 497 18.13 7.54 2.39
C THR A 497 17.68 7.97 3.78
N ALA A 498 17.88 7.13 4.79
CA ALA A 498 17.42 7.39 6.15
C ALA A 498 18.18 8.57 6.78
N GLN A 499 17.44 9.46 7.43
CA GLN A 499 18.02 10.55 8.20
C GLN A 499 18.55 10.02 9.53
N THR A 500 19.75 10.44 9.92
CA THR A 500 20.33 10.10 11.22
C THR A 500 19.54 10.75 12.36
N VAL A 501 19.57 10.14 13.55
CA VAL A 501 18.91 10.70 14.75
C VAL A 501 19.44 12.11 15.05
N ALA A 502 20.73 12.37 14.83
CA ALA A 502 21.33 13.69 14.99
C ALA A 502 20.72 14.72 14.01
N GLN A 503 20.50 14.34 12.75
CA GLN A 503 19.84 15.19 11.76
C GLN A 503 18.37 15.45 12.12
N GLN A 504 17.63 14.43 12.55
CA GLN A 504 16.23 14.58 12.98
C GLN A 504 16.13 15.54 14.17
N ARG A 505 16.99 15.40 15.18
CA ARG A 505 17.04 16.30 16.35
C ARG A 505 17.45 17.71 15.94
N ALA A 506 18.43 17.87 15.05
CA ALA A 506 18.84 19.17 14.55
C ALA A 506 17.70 19.86 13.78
N ALA A 507 16.99 19.13 12.93
CA ALA A 507 15.82 19.63 12.20
C ALA A 507 14.71 20.09 13.16
N ALA A 508 14.36 19.26 14.15
CA ALA A 508 13.40 19.59 15.19
C ALA A 508 13.79 20.86 15.95
N LEU A 509 15.04 20.93 16.43
CA LEU A 509 15.53 22.07 17.19
C LEU A 509 15.59 23.35 16.34
N LEU A 510 16.04 23.27 15.09
CA LEU A 510 16.09 24.43 14.19
C LEU A 510 14.69 25.00 13.94
N LEU A 511 13.72 24.15 13.58
CA LEU A 511 12.36 24.58 13.28
C LEU A 511 11.59 25.05 14.52
N THR A 512 11.84 24.46 15.69
CA THR A 512 11.16 24.86 16.94
C THR A 512 11.80 26.10 17.57
N LEU A 513 13.13 26.16 17.68
CA LEU A 513 13.83 27.29 18.32
C LEU A 513 13.78 28.56 17.47
N SER A 514 13.71 28.45 16.14
CA SER A 514 13.58 29.63 15.27
C SER A 514 12.29 30.41 15.53
N ASN A 515 11.22 29.75 15.98
CA ASN A 515 9.97 30.40 16.38
C ASN A 515 10.12 31.29 17.63
N LEU A 516 11.12 31.05 18.49
CA LEU A 516 11.38 31.91 19.65
C LEU A 516 11.76 33.34 19.26
N MET A 517 12.12 33.60 17.99
CA MET A 517 12.29 34.97 17.50
C MET A 517 11.03 35.82 17.60
N PHE A 518 9.83 35.22 17.72
CA PHE A 518 8.60 35.95 18.06
C PHE A 518 8.62 36.60 19.45
N LEU A 519 9.51 36.19 20.36
CA LEU A 519 9.71 36.88 21.64
C LEU A 519 10.09 38.36 21.45
N ALA A 520 10.82 38.69 20.38
CA ALA A 520 11.19 40.07 20.07
C ALA A 520 9.97 40.97 19.75
N PRO A 521 9.11 40.66 18.75
CA PRO A 521 7.90 41.44 18.51
C PRO A 521 6.90 41.39 19.68
N ILE A 522 6.84 40.30 20.46
CA ILE A 522 6.02 40.24 21.69
C ILE A 522 6.52 41.28 22.71
N ALA A 523 7.82 41.29 23.03
CA ALA A 523 8.39 42.22 23.99
C ALA A 523 8.22 43.69 23.54
N VAL A 524 8.46 43.97 22.25
CA VAL A 524 8.24 45.30 21.67
C VAL A 524 6.78 45.72 21.78
N SER A 525 5.84 44.80 21.51
CA SER A 525 4.40 45.07 21.57
C SER A 525 3.94 45.35 23.00
N VAL A 526 4.39 44.55 23.98
CA VAL A 526 4.07 44.75 25.39
C VAL A 526 4.63 46.08 25.89
N HIS A 527 5.90 46.40 25.59
CA HIS A 527 6.51 47.69 25.96
C HIS A 527 5.78 48.89 25.35
N ARG A 528 5.17 48.71 24.17
CA ARG A 528 4.40 49.75 23.46
C ARG A 528 2.90 49.72 23.76
N ALA A 529 2.44 48.87 24.68
CA ALA A 529 1.04 48.67 25.05
C ALA A 529 0.12 48.19 23.89
N LEU A 530 0.67 47.45 22.93
CA LEU A 530 -0.04 46.82 21.82
C LEU A 530 -0.45 45.38 22.18
N LEU A 531 -1.39 45.24 23.11
CA LEU A 531 -1.74 43.94 23.72
C LEU A 531 -2.40 42.94 22.75
N VAL A 532 -3.17 43.43 21.78
CA VAL A 532 -3.82 42.57 20.79
C VAL A 532 -2.77 41.94 19.88
N GLU A 533 -1.85 42.75 19.37
CA GLU A 533 -0.73 42.33 18.55
C GLU A 533 0.17 41.34 19.32
N ALA A 534 0.51 41.65 20.58
CA ALA A 534 1.27 40.74 21.45
C ALA A 534 0.61 39.37 21.62
N SER A 535 -0.72 39.33 21.76
CA SER A 535 -1.48 38.08 21.91
C SER A 535 -1.45 37.22 20.64
N VAL A 536 -1.55 37.85 19.46
CA VAL A 536 -1.47 37.15 18.16
C VAL A 536 -0.06 36.61 17.90
N TYR A 537 1.00 37.36 18.24
CA TYR A 537 2.37 36.88 18.13
C TYR A 537 2.66 35.72 19.09
N PHE A 538 2.13 35.78 20.31
CA PHE A 538 2.24 34.66 21.26
C PHE A 538 1.52 33.41 20.76
N TYR A 539 0.29 33.55 20.24
CA TYR A 539 -0.45 32.46 19.62
C TYR A 539 0.35 31.81 18.48
N THR A 540 0.89 32.63 17.58
CA THR A 540 1.70 32.16 16.44
C THR A 540 2.94 31.42 16.90
N MET A 541 3.69 31.99 17.85
CA MET A 541 4.88 31.36 18.43
C MET A 541 4.56 29.99 19.01
N PHE A 542 3.52 29.90 19.85
CA PHE A 542 3.13 28.67 20.52
C PHE A 542 2.74 27.59 19.52
N PHE A 543 1.76 27.85 18.65
CA PHE A 543 1.24 26.83 17.75
C PHE A 543 2.22 26.47 16.63
N SER A 544 3.00 27.42 16.11
CA SER A 544 4.06 27.11 15.15
C SER A 544 5.13 26.20 15.78
N THR A 545 5.58 26.50 17.01
CA THR A 545 6.58 25.67 17.69
C THR A 545 6.09 24.23 17.85
N PHE A 546 4.88 24.03 18.38
CA PHE A 546 4.34 22.69 18.59
C PHE A 546 3.94 21.98 17.30
N TYR A 547 3.55 22.72 16.25
CA TYR A 547 3.34 22.16 14.93
C TYR A 547 4.64 21.58 14.37
N HIS A 548 5.73 22.36 14.35
CA HIS A 548 7.01 21.88 13.83
C HIS A 548 7.64 20.78 14.68
N ALA A 549 7.38 20.76 15.99
CA ALA A 549 7.74 19.63 16.85
C ALA A 549 6.94 18.35 16.49
N CYS A 550 5.69 18.49 16.05
CA CYS A 550 4.83 17.38 15.63
C CYS A 550 5.09 16.94 14.18
N ASP A 551 5.57 17.83 13.31
CA ASP A 551 5.86 17.55 11.90
C ASP A 551 7.18 16.76 11.71
N GLN A 552 8.06 16.73 12.72
CA GLN A 552 9.30 15.96 12.62
C GLN A 552 9.05 14.45 12.70
N PRO A 553 9.64 13.66 11.79
CA PRO A 553 9.55 12.22 11.83
C PRO A 553 10.55 11.58 12.81
N GLY A 554 10.22 10.39 13.32
CA GLY A 554 11.12 9.56 14.13
C GLY A 554 11.01 9.81 15.63
N GLU A 555 12.13 9.72 16.36
CA GLU A 555 12.16 9.87 17.83
C GLU A 555 11.93 11.31 18.31
N ALA A 556 12.08 12.30 17.42
CA ALA A 556 12.00 13.72 17.77
C ALA A 556 10.56 14.28 17.70
N VAL A 557 9.57 13.43 17.42
CA VAL A 557 8.17 13.85 17.28
C VAL A 557 7.54 14.19 18.63
N LEU A 558 6.87 15.34 18.71
CA LEU A 558 6.09 15.76 19.88
C LEU A 558 4.79 16.44 19.43
N CYS A 559 3.66 15.76 19.58
CA CYS A 559 2.33 16.28 19.25
C CYS A 559 1.50 16.48 20.51
N ILE A 560 1.13 17.73 20.83
CA ILE A 560 0.20 18.06 21.93
C ILE A 560 -1.27 17.97 21.53
N LEU A 561 -1.53 18.05 20.22
CA LEU A 561 -2.83 18.04 19.56
C LEU A 561 -2.70 17.25 18.24
N SER A 562 -3.82 17.01 17.55
CA SER A 562 -3.77 16.35 16.24
C SER A 562 -2.95 17.18 15.25
N TYR A 563 -2.23 16.49 14.35
CA TYR A 563 -1.40 17.13 13.33
C TYR A 563 -2.18 18.16 12.50
N ASP A 564 -3.37 17.80 12.05
CA ASP A 564 -4.24 18.69 11.24
C ASP A 564 -4.64 19.96 11.99
N THR A 565 -4.91 19.85 13.30
CA THR A 565 -5.24 21.02 14.13
C THR A 565 -4.03 21.91 14.35
N LEU A 566 -2.86 21.34 14.67
CA LEU A 566 -1.62 22.10 14.84
C LEU A 566 -1.22 22.83 13.55
N GLN A 567 -1.31 22.13 12.41
CA GLN A 567 -1.04 22.72 11.09
C GLN A 567 -2.00 23.89 10.80
N TYR A 568 -3.29 23.71 11.05
CA TYR A 568 -4.27 24.79 10.88
C TYR A 568 -3.94 26.01 11.75
N CYS A 569 -3.61 25.78 13.02
CA CYS A 569 -3.27 26.84 13.96
C CYS A 569 -1.98 27.59 13.57
N ASP A 570 -0.96 26.90 13.05
CA ASP A 570 0.29 27.52 12.56
C ASP A 570 0.01 28.47 11.38
N PHE A 571 -0.70 27.98 10.35
CA PHE A 571 -1.05 28.82 9.19
C PHE A 571 -1.94 30.00 9.60
N LEU A 572 -2.96 29.79 10.42
CA LEU A 572 -3.83 30.85 10.92
C LEU A 572 -3.05 31.90 11.71
N GLY A 573 -2.16 31.46 12.61
CA GLY A 573 -1.31 32.33 13.41
C GLY A 573 -0.38 33.18 12.54
N SER A 574 0.33 32.55 11.62
CA SER A 574 1.22 33.24 10.68
C SER A 574 0.49 34.29 9.84
N GLY A 575 -0.68 33.94 9.28
CA GLY A 575 -1.51 34.88 8.52
C GLY A 575 -2.06 36.03 9.36
N ALA A 576 -2.57 35.72 10.55
CA ALA A 576 -3.07 36.71 11.50
C ALA A 576 -1.96 37.67 11.95
N SER A 577 -0.76 37.16 12.24
CA SER A 577 0.43 37.97 12.58
C SER A 577 0.77 38.99 11.50
N THR A 578 0.82 38.56 10.23
CA THR A 578 1.08 39.47 9.12
C THR A 578 -0.04 40.51 8.98
N TRP A 579 -1.31 40.08 9.06
CA TRP A 579 -2.48 40.95 8.97
C TRP A 579 -2.49 42.05 10.04
N VAL A 580 -2.34 41.69 11.33
CA VAL A 580 -2.36 42.67 12.42
C VAL A 580 -1.16 43.62 12.37
N THR A 581 0.01 43.14 11.95
CA THR A 581 1.22 43.98 11.80
C THR A 581 1.01 45.07 10.76
N ILE A 582 0.49 44.71 9.57
CA ILE A 582 0.27 45.66 8.47
C ILE A 582 -0.82 46.69 8.84
N LEU A 583 -1.92 46.25 9.42
CA LEU A 583 -2.99 47.16 9.86
C LEU A 583 -2.55 48.08 11.01
N CYS A 584 -1.66 47.61 11.90
CA CYS A 584 -1.06 48.46 12.92
C CYS A 584 -0.21 49.58 12.29
N MET A 585 0.55 49.27 11.23
CA MET A 585 1.30 50.28 10.46
C MET A 585 0.41 51.32 9.76
N ALA A 586 -0.82 50.95 9.38
CA ALA A 586 -1.79 51.86 8.76
C ALA A 586 -2.29 52.98 9.70
N ARG A 587 -2.13 52.82 11.04
CA ARG A 587 -2.58 53.77 12.08
C ARG A 587 -4.03 54.23 11.90
N LEU A 588 -4.94 53.28 11.75
CA LEU A 588 -6.38 53.51 11.66
C LEU A 588 -6.97 53.97 13.00
N LYS A 589 -8.17 54.57 12.98
CA LYS A 589 -8.94 54.85 14.20
C LYS A 589 -9.15 53.56 15.01
N THR A 590 -9.09 53.63 16.34
CA THR A 590 -9.09 52.46 17.24
C THR A 590 -10.24 51.49 16.98
N VAL A 591 -11.47 52.01 16.84
CA VAL A 591 -12.67 51.19 16.58
C VAL A 591 -12.56 50.47 15.24
N LEU A 592 -12.20 51.19 14.17
CA LEU A 592 -12.04 50.59 12.84
C LEU A 592 -10.90 49.54 12.81
N LYS A 593 -9.79 49.81 13.52
CA LYS A 593 -8.68 48.86 13.66
C LYS A 593 -9.15 47.55 14.30
N GLN A 594 -9.88 47.63 15.41
CA GLN A 594 -10.39 46.46 16.13
C GLN A 594 -11.39 45.66 15.29
N VAL A 595 -12.31 46.34 14.59
CA VAL A 595 -13.26 45.67 13.67
C VAL A 595 -12.50 44.93 12.56
N LEU A 596 -11.52 45.58 11.92
CA LEU A 596 -10.72 44.95 10.87
C LEU A 596 -9.83 43.80 11.38
N PHE A 597 -9.35 43.88 12.62
CA PHE A 597 -8.65 42.77 13.26
C PHE A 597 -9.55 41.54 13.34
N VAL A 598 -10.74 41.67 13.92
CA VAL A 598 -11.67 40.54 14.11
C VAL A 598 -12.21 40.01 12.78
N VAL A 599 -12.68 40.90 11.89
CA VAL A 599 -13.25 40.49 10.60
C VAL A 599 -12.17 39.84 9.73
N GLY A 600 -10.96 40.40 9.69
CA GLY A 600 -9.86 39.85 8.92
C GLY A 600 -9.43 38.47 9.41
N THR A 601 -9.30 38.26 10.71
CA THR A 601 -8.93 36.95 11.26
C THR A 601 -10.00 35.89 11.01
N LEU A 602 -11.30 36.24 11.08
CA LEU A 602 -12.39 35.34 10.72
C LEU A 602 -12.37 34.95 9.23
N VAL A 603 -12.06 35.90 8.33
CA VAL A 603 -11.93 35.63 6.90
C VAL A 603 -10.73 34.73 6.61
N ILE A 604 -9.58 34.97 7.24
CA ILE A 604 -8.40 34.11 7.12
C ILE A 604 -8.72 32.69 7.64
N ALA A 605 -9.38 32.57 8.79
CA ALA A 605 -9.79 31.29 9.36
C ALA A 605 -10.70 30.49 8.42
N MET A 606 -11.68 31.15 7.81
CA MET A 606 -12.57 30.54 6.81
C MET A 606 -11.80 30.14 5.53
N ALA A 607 -10.93 31.02 5.02
CA ALA A 607 -10.17 30.78 3.79
C ALA A 607 -9.22 29.56 3.92
N LEU A 608 -8.57 29.41 5.08
CA LEU A 608 -7.74 28.25 5.39
C LEU A 608 -8.53 26.95 5.48
N GLN A 609 -9.79 27.01 5.92
CA GLN A 609 -10.66 25.83 5.96
C GLN A 609 -11.07 25.36 4.56
N LEU A 610 -11.21 26.28 3.59
CA LEU A 610 -11.55 25.94 2.21
C LEU A 610 -10.40 25.26 1.47
N ASP A 611 -9.20 25.86 1.49
CA ASP A 611 -7.98 25.23 0.96
C ASP A 611 -6.73 25.80 1.64
N ARG A 612 -6.26 25.11 2.69
CA ARG A 612 -5.07 25.49 3.46
C ARG A 612 -3.78 25.59 2.64
N ARG A 613 -3.72 24.92 1.48
CA ARG A 613 -2.55 24.91 0.59
C ARG A 613 -2.66 25.95 -0.52
N GLY A 614 -3.81 26.60 -0.70
CA GLY A 614 -4.00 27.62 -1.72
C GLY A 614 -3.25 28.89 -1.36
N ILE A 615 -2.21 29.25 -2.12
CA ILE A 615 -1.39 30.43 -1.81
C ILE A 615 -2.20 31.73 -1.74
N TRP A 616 -3.21 31.88 -2.59
CA TRP A 616 -4.11 33.05 -2.61
C TRP A 616 -4.99 33.17 -1.37
N ASN A 617 -5.29 32.06 -0.69
CA ASN A 617 -6.10 32.08 0.53
C ASN A 617 -5.33 32.72 1.70
N MET A 618 -3.99 32.66 1.67
CA MET A 618 -3.12 33.35 2.62
C MET A 618 -2.67 34.73 2.12
N MET A 619 -2.22 34.82 0.86
CA MET A 619 -1.70 36.07 0.29
C MET A 619 -2.78 37.13 0.07
N GLY A 620 -4.00 36.73 -0.32
CA GLY A 620 -5.10 37.65 -0.64
C GLY A 620 -5.43 38.62 0.50
N PRO A 621 -5.74 38.12 1.71
CA PRO A 621 -5.96 38.98 2.88
C PRO A 621 -4.75 39.87 3.18
N CYS A 622 -3.53 39.33 3.20
CA CYS A 622 -2.32 40.13 3.47
C CYS A 622 -2.09 41.26 2.44
N LEU A 623 -2.35 41.00 1.16
CA LEU A 623 -2.31 42.01 0.09
C LEU A 623 -3.38 43.08 0.28
N PHE A 624 -4.59 42.69 0.68
CA PHE A 624 -5.66 43.63 0.98
C PHE A 624 -5.30 44.56 2.16
N ALA A 625 -4.71 44.02 3.24
CA ALA A 625 -4.20 44.85 4.33
C ALA A 625 -3.10 45.82 3.85
N PHE A 626 -2.21 45.36 2.97
CA PHE A 626 -1.16 46.21 2.40
C PHE A 626 -1.75 47.36 1.58
N ILE A 627 -2.77 47.10 0.76
CA ILE A 627 -3.50 48.14 0.02
C ILE A 627 -4.10 49.17 0.98
N ILE A 628 -4.78 48.73 2.05
CA ILE A 628 -5.33 49.65 3.08
C ILE A 628 -4.22 50.53 3.65
N MET A 629 -3.08 49.95 4.03
CA MET A 629 -1.95 50.70 4.58
C MET A 629 -1.44 51.76 3.59
N VAL A 630 -1.19 51.37 2.34
CA VAL A 630 -0.70 52.28 1.29
C VAL A 630 -1.69 53.40 1.01
N SER A 631 -2.99 53.10 0.89
CA SER A 631 -4.04 54.10 0.68
C SER A 631 -4.11 55.10 1.84
N MET A 632 -4.00 54.63 3.08
CA MET A 632 -4.00 55.50 4.26
C MET A 632 -2.75 56.38 4.34
N TRP A 633 -1.59 55.84 3.98
CA TRP A 633 -0.35 56.61 3.92
C TRP A 633 -0.43 57.67 2.81
N ALA A 634 -0.91 57.31 1.62
CA ALA A 634 -1.10 58.23 0.50
C ALA A 634 -2.09 59.37 0.84
N TYR A 635 -3.22 59.03 1.47
CA TYR A 635 -4.18 60.03 1.97
C TYR A 635 -3.53 61.02 2.94
N ARG A 636 -2.74 60.52 3.91
CA ARG A 636 -2.01 61.39 4.86
C ARG A 636 -0.92 62.21 4.19
N CYS A 637 -0.20 61.66 3.21
CA CYS A 637 0.79 62.38 2.42
C CYS A 637 0.15 63.53 1.63
N GLY A 638 -0.98 63.28 0.98
CA GLY A 638 -1.74 64.30 0.25
C GLY A 638 -2.27 65.41 1.17
N HIS A 639 -2.82 65.02 2.32
CA HIS A 639 -3.38 65.98 3.28
C HIS A 639 -2.30 66.83 3.99
N ARG A 640 -1.12 66.26 4.29
CA ARG A 640 -0.02 66.96 4.99
C ARG A 640 1.08 67.52 4.07
N ARG A 641 1.00 67.29 2.75
CA ARG A 641 2.01 67.65 1.74
C ARG A 641 3.45 67.15 2.04
N GLN A 642 3.59 66.13 2.86
CA GLN A 642 4.88 65.51 3.24
C GLN A 642 4.75 64.00 3.26
N CYS A 643 5.79 63.27 2.86
CA CYS A 643 5.81 61.82 2.91
C CYS A 643 5.72 61.31 4.36
N TYR A 644 4.74 60.47 4.64
CA TYR A 644 4.56 59.80 5.91
C TYR A 644 5.25 58.43 5.87
N PRO A 645 6.07 58.04 6.88
CA PRO A 645 6.44 58.78 8.09
C PRO A 645 7.48 59.90 7.85
N THR A 646 7.36 60.99 8.60
CA THR A 646 8.13 62.24 8.41
C THR A 646 9.58 62.20 8.90
N SER A 647 9.98 61.19 9.70
CA SER A 647 11.33 61.08 10.26
C SER A 647 12.21 60.14 9.44
N TRP A 648 13.29 60.67 8.87
CA TRP A 648 14.31 59.88 8.14
C TRP A 648 14.96 58.79 9.03
N GLN A 649 15.15 59.06 10.32
CA GLN A 649 15.66 58.06 11.28
C GLN A 649 14.75 56.83 11.36
N ARG A 650 13.43 57.03 11.26
CA ARG A 650 12.47 55.92 11.28
C ARG A 650 12.54 55.08 10.00
N TRP A 651 12.82 55.70 8.87
CA TRP A 651 13.05 54.98 7.62
C TRP A 651 14.30 54.12 7.68
N VAL A 652 15.43 54.70 8.11
CA VAL A 652 16.73 54.01 8.10
C VAL A 652 16.83 52.92 9.18
N PHE A 653 16.36 53.16 10.40
CA PHE A 653 16.59 52.24 11.52
C PHE A 653 15.46 51.23 11.75
N TYR A 654 14.27 51.43 11.17
CA TYR A 654 13.11 50.57 11.44
C TYR A 654 12.46 50.06 10.14
N LEU A 655 11.98 50.95 9.27
CA LEU A 655 11.20 50.51 8.10
C LEU A 655 12.07 49.79 7.04
N LEU A 656 13.22 50.35 6.65
CA LEU A 656 14.08 49.72 5.63
C LEU A 656 14.63 48.36 6.10
N PRO A 657 15.15 48.20 7.33
CA PRO A 657 15.54 46.88 7.85
C PRO A 657 14.38 45.89 7.88
N GLY A 658 13.20 46.31 8.36
CA GLY A 658 12.02 45.45 8.43
C GLY A 658 11.53 44.99 7.05
N ILE A 659 11.41 45.91 6.09
CA ILE A 659 11.01 45.60 4.71
C ILE A 659 12.05 44.69 4.03
N SER A 660 13.34 44.97 4.23
CA SER A 660 14.44 44.15 3.70
C SER A 660 14.33 42.71 4.21
N MET A 661 14.21 42.53 5.53
CA MET A 661 14.04 41.20 6.14
C MET A 661 12.82 40.45 5.60
N ALA A 662 11.66 41.13 5.49
CA ALA A 662 10.45 40.52 4.95
C ALA A 662 10.63 40.10 3.48
N SER A 663 11.26 40.95 2.66
CA SER A 663 11.50 40.64 1.23
C SER A 663 12.44 39.47 1.02
N VAL A 664 13.57 39.41 1.75
CA VAL A 664 14.52 38.29 1.72
C VAL A 664 13.84 37.00 2.19
N GLY A 665 13.03 37.08 3.25
CA GLY A 665 12.25 35.94 3.70
C GLY A 665 11.37 35.38 2.57
N ILE A 666 10.60 36.25 1.91
CA ILE A 666 9.63 35.82 0.87
C ILE A 666 10.39 35.21 -0.32
N ALA A 667 11.54 35.78 -0.68
CA ALA A 667 12.40 35.24 -1.73
C ALA A 667 12.91 33.83 -1.40
N ILE A 668 13.39 33.60 -0.17
CA ILE A 668 13.85 32.27 0.28
C ILE A 668 12.69 31.26 0.20
N TYR A 669 11.53 31.63 0.73
CA TYR A 669 10.34 30.76 0.76
C TYR A 669 9.85 30.37 -0.65
N THR A 670 9.85 31.32 -1.59
CA THR A 670 9.31 31.11 -2.94
C THR A 670 10.29 30.44 -3.92
N SER A 671 11.60 30.64 -3.75
CA SER A 671 12.59 30.28 -4.78
C SER A 671 13.64 29.25 -4.35
N MET A 672 13.93 29.10 -3.05
CA MET A 672 15.05 28.29 -2.57
C MET A 672 14.65 27.00 -1.84
N MET A 673 13.37 26.83 -1.51
CA MET A 673 12.87 25.75 -0.66
C MET A 673 12.75 24.41 -1.42
N THR A 674 13.43 23.37 -0.95
CA THR A 674 13.36 21.97 -1.42
C THR A 674 13.04 21.03 -0.25
N SER A 675 12.74 19.75 -0.52
CA SER A 675 12.50 18.77 0.54
C SER A 675 13.70 18.61 1.48
N ASP A 676 14.90 18.72 0.93
CA ASP A 676 16.13 18.37 1.64
C ASP A 676 16.69 19.53 2.45
N ASN A 677 16.45 20.77 2.00
CA ASN A 677 16.87 21.98 2.72
C ASN A 677 15.72 22.65 3.50
N TYR A 678 14.55 22.02 3.56
CA TYR A 678 13.33 22.54 4.17
C TYR A 678 13.59 23.10 5.57
N TYR A 679 14.18 22.30 6.45
CA TYR A 679 14.36 22.68 7.85
C TYR A 679 15.36 23.84 8.04
N TYR A 680 16.29 24.07 7.11
CA TYR A 680 17.15 25.26 7.13
C TYR A 680 16.42 26.49 6.60
N THR A 681 15.87 26.39 5.39
CA THR A 681 15.25 27.52 4.69
C THR A 681 14.01 28.03 5.43
N HIS A 682 13.20 27.12 5.97
CA HIS A 682 12.00 27.46 6.73
C HIS A 682 12.33 28.06 8.11
N SER A 683 13.38 27.59 8.78
CA SER A 683 13.85 28.20 10.03
C SER A 683 14.36 29.63 9.82
N ILE A 684 15.10 29.88 8.73
CA ILE A 684 15.54 31.23 8.35
C ILE A 684 14.33 32.11 8.06
N TRP A 685 13.31 31.58 7.38
CA TRP A 685 12.06 32.28 7.14
C TRP A 685 11.37 32.72 8.44
N HIS A 686 11.27 31.87 9.47
CA HIS A 686 10.71 32.26 10.77
C HIS A 686 11.47 33.42 11.41
N ILE A 687 12.80 33.34 11.42
CA ILE A 687 13.67 34.38 12.00
C ILE A 687 13.48 35.72 11.28
N LEU A 688 13.50 35.70 9.94
CA LEU A 688 13.37 36.91 9.13
C LEU A 688 11.97 37.53 9.26
N LEU A 689 10.91 36.72 9.24
CA LEU A 689 9.54 37.21 9.31
C LEU A 689 9.22 37.76 10.71
N ALA A 690 9.54 37.03 11.78
CA ALA A 690 9.34 37.49 13.15
C ALA A 690 10.19 38.73 13.47
N GLY A 691 11.45 38.74 13.02
CA GLY A 691 12.34 39.90 13.15
C GLY A 691 11.80 41.13 12.40
N SER A 692 11.26 40.94 11.19
CA SER A 692 10.64 42.04 10.43
C SER A 692 9.48 42.67 11.19
N ALA A 693 8.63 41.86 11.84
CA ALA A 693 7.51 42.37 12.64
C ALA A 693 7.99 43.26 13.80
N ALA A 694 9.08 42.90 14.48
CA ALA A 694 9.64 43.70 15.58
C ALA A 694 10.07 45.11 15.13
N PHE A 695 10.65 45.23 13.93
CA PHE A 695 11.06 46.52 13.36
C PHE A 695 9.89 47.33 12.80
N LEU A 696 8.89 46.67 12.20
CA LEU A 696 7.78 47.31 11.51
C LEU A 696 6.72 47.90 12.44
N LEU A 697 6.64 47.42 13.70
CA LEU A 697 5.68 47.94 14.68
C LEU A 697 5.85 49.46 14.87
N PRO A 698 4.75 50.24 14.94
CA PRO A 698 4.82 51.67 15.22
C PRO A 698 5.11 51.96 16.70
N PRO A 699 5.70 53.13 17.04
CA PRO A 699 5.81 53.57 18.42
C PRO A 699 4.42 53.89 18.99
N ARG A 700 4.30 53.78 20.32
CA ARG A 700 3.08 54.07 21.09
C ARG A 700 2.56 55.46 20.71
N GLU A 701 1.26 55.56 20.44
CA GLU A 701 0.61 56.87 20.32
C GLU A 701 0.69 57.56 21.69
N GLN A 702 1.17 58.81 21.72
CA GLN A 702 1.14 59.64 22.91
C GLN A 702 -0.32 59.90 23.31
N GLN A 703 -0.91 58.97 24.04
CA GLN A 703 -1.95 59.27 25.00
C GLN A 703 -1.23 59.56 26.32
N ALA A 704 -1.56 60.70 26.92
CA ALA A 704 -1.00 61.21 28.16
C ALA A 704 -0.92 60.13 29.26
N GLU A 705 0.12 60.24 30.08
CA GLU A 705 0.35 59.60 31.39
C GLU A 705 -0.75 58.62 31.87
N PRO A 706 -0.50 57.30 31.86
CA PRO A 706 -1.57 56.36 32.18
C PRO A 706 -1.89 56.24 33.69
N TRP A 707 -1.13 56.81 34.65
CA TRP A 707 -1.36 56.55 36.08
C TRP A 707 -0.92 57.71 37.00
N ALA A 708 -1.58 58.87 36.95
CA ALA A 708 -1.54 59.83 38.05
C ALA A 708 -2.67 59.52 39.05
N CYS A 709 -2.49 58.49 39.89
CA CYS A 709 -3.28 58.36 41.12
C CYS A 709 -2.82 59.45 42.09
N SER A 710 -3.45 60.63 42.02
CA SER A 710 -3.37 61.61 43.10
C SER A 710 -4.14 61.08 44.32
N GLN A 711 -3.42 60.92 45.42
CA GLN A 711 -3.98 60.55 46.72
C GLN A 711 -4.93 61.64 47.26
N GLN A 712 -6.09 61.17 47.76
CA GLN A 712 -6.81 61.64 48.96
C GLN A 712 -7.56 63.00 48.95
N PHE A 713 -8.90 62.94 48.95
CA PHE A 713 -9.86 63.32 50.04
C PHE A 713 -11.28 63.66 49.49
N PRO A 714 -12.35 63.70 50.33
CA PRO A 714 -13.67 63.19 49.97
C PRO A 714 -14.68 64.29 49.56
N CYS A 715 -15.72 63.85 48.84
CA CYS A 715 -16.95 64.58 48.52
C CYS A 715 -16.81 65.82 47.62
N GLN A 716 -16.99 65.63 46.31
CA GLN A 716 -18.05 66.28 45.51
C GLN A 716 -18.04 65.72 44.08
N TYR A 717 -19.23 65.52 43.52
CA TYR A 717 -19.44 64.98 42.18
C TYR A 717 -18.65 65.75 41.11
N GLN A 718 -17.92 65.04 40.25
CA GLN A 718 -17.41 65.58 39.00
C GLN A 718 -17.84 64.64 37.86
N ILE A 719 -18.78 65.11 37.04
CA ILE A 719 -19.12 64.49 35.77
C ILE A 719 -17.88 64.61 34.89
N CYS A 720 -17.16 63.51 34.71
CA CYS A 720 -16.11 63.42 33.69
C CYS A 720 -16.77 63.57 32.33
N LYS A 721 -16.49 64.71 31.70
CA LYS A 721 -16.85 65.04 30.33
C LYS A 721 -16.20 63.99 29.43
N ASN A 722 -17.04 63.16 28.81
CA ASN A 722 -16.64 62.29 27.71
C ASN A 722 -16.15 63.22 26.59
N ASP A 723 -14.88 63.14 26.19
CA ASP A 723 -14.39 63.86 25.02
C ASP A 723 -15.04 63.25 23.79
N ARG A 724 -16.20 63.83 23.48
CA ARG A 724 -16.96 63.73 22.24
C ARG A 724 -16.01 63.72 21.05
N ASP A 725 -16.11 62.64 20.28
CA ASP A 725 -16.59 62.70 18.89
C ASP A 725 -16.70 64.12 18.33
N GLU A 726 -15.63 64.60 17.69
CA GLU A 726 -15.79 65.60 16.64
C GLU A 726 -16.22 64.89 15.36
N LEU A 727 -17.56 64.82 15.25
CA LEU A 727 -18.28 64.99 14.01
C LEU A 727 -17.78 66.27 13.32
N TYR A 728 -17.01 66.13 12.25
CA TYR A 728 -17.13 67.04 11.11
C TYR A 728 -17.17 66.23 9.83
N ALA A 729 -18.31 66.36 9.17
CA ALA A 729 -18.64 65.82 7.88
C ALA A 729 -17.68 66.34 6.79
N VAL A 730 -17.39 65.48 5.82
CA VAL A 730 -17.58 65.67 4.36
C VAL A 730 -16.61 64.70 3.65
N THR A 731 -17.22 63.75 2.92
CA THR A 731 -16.71 62.88 1.83
C THR A 731 -15.40 62.13 2.01
#